data_AF-A0A7C6ESK7-F1
#
_entry.id   AF-A0A7C6ESK7-F1
#
_cell.length_a   1.000
_cell.length_b   1.000
_cell.length_c   1.000
_cell.angle_alpha   90.00
_cell.angle_beta   90.00
_cell.angle_gamma   90.00
#
_symmetry.space_group_name_H-M   'P 1'
#
loop_
_entity.id
_entity.type
_entity.pdbx_description
1 polymer ?
#
loop_
_entity_poly.entity_id
_entity_poly.type
_entity_poly.pdbx_seq_one_letter_code
_entity_poly.pdbx_strand_id
1 'polypeptide(L)'
;MRRVSFLAAISLVLCSGRIAAQENEIIFFSDSPQGDVYVDASWGYVRAPSYLELAHTDKFPVDPRHPYKGAHSLRLHWKSVSRGDWGMAIASRGWLGHDFTKYDSIVYWINGPGSIPRDALPDLAIEDLSNKKSTRVWLGDYLVEGVDNDSTTWQKVSVPISAFQPGTQNCDFTRIKTIFHYQKATDEVEHIAWIDEVKVIKAGAGGTVVMQRPTGLTARGYDGRIDLWWTPNTQPELAGYYIYRASTPSGPFARVNSVVHETSVFSDYLGENNLTRYYYVTAVSRGFDESQPSDTVTATSRALTTDELLTYVQEAAFRYFYHYGHPVSGLARERKGSGDVCTSGGTGFGLMTIMIGAERGFVPRDSAAARTLKILRFLQDVATRYHGAWSHWINGRTGETIPFSQFDDGGDLVETAYLIQAFLTIRNYYTRDNAVEREIRNRCTQLWQEVEWDWYRRNPPEDKLYWHWSPNYGWAMNMPIVGFNEAMIVYLLAIASPTHPVPPELYYRGWAGPSTYVNGNVYYGYTQWVGPPYGGPLFFTHYSFLGFDPRDKWDAFCNYFENNRNITLIHRAYCIANPLHQVGYDSLVWGLTASDDPWGYRAHEPFQADNGTITPTAAISAIPYTPEESIATLKHFYYQLGRDIWSEFGFVDAFHLGQNWYANSILAIDQGTMAPMIENYRTGLCWELFMSNPEIQNMLTEIGWRTGVQNPSETRPLRFDLLPPHPNPFNAETVLILRVPTDATLRVDLYDLTGRHVRQIEGPKRYSPGEYLLRVRAGDLPSGIYFCRARGNGFRASRKLVLLR
;
A
#
# COMPACT_ATOMS: atom_id res chain seq x y z
N MET A 1 -21.44 22.49 20.95
CA MET A 1 -21.85 21.87 19.67
C MET A 1 -20.62 21.24 19.05
N ARG A 2 -20.51 19.90 19.10
CA ARG A 2 -19.34 19.13 18.68
C ARG A 2 -19.30 19.07 17.14
N ARG A 3 -18.21 19.54 16.54
CA ARG A 3 -17.92 19.38 15.12
C ARG A 3 -17.40 17.95 14.90
N VAL A 4 -18.14 17.17 14.13
CA VAL A 4 -17.71 15.84 13.66
C VAL A 4 -17.04 16.07 12.31
N SER A 5 -15.71 15.91 12.27
CA SER A 5 -14.95 15.76 11.04
C SER A 5 -15.24 14.36 10.51
N PHE A 6 -16.10 14.23 9.51
CA PHE A 6 -16.34 12.96 8.83
C PHE A 6 -15.21 12.74 7.82
N LEU A 7 -14.11 12.12 8.26
CA LEU A 7 -13.34 11.23 7.39
C LEU A 7 -14.14 9.94 7.29
N ALA A 8 -14.40 9.46 6.07
CA ALA A 8 -15.04 8.16 5.85
C ALA A 8 -14.07 7.05 6.27
N ALA A 9 -14.02 6.77 7.57
CA ALA A 9 -13.39 5.60 8.15
C ALA A 9 -14.50 4.60 8.47
N ILE A 10 -14.67 3.57 7.65
CA ILE A 10 -15.52 2.42 7.99
C ILE A 10 -14.77 1.13 7.66
N SER A 11 -14.36 0.48 8.74
CA SER A 11 -14.16 -0.95 8.97
C SER A 11 -14.25 -1.88 7.76
N LEU A 12 -13.11 -2.51 7.43
CA LEU A 12 -13.06 -3.73 6.63
C LEU A 12 -13.91 -4.82 7.32
N VAL A 13 -15.05 -5.16 6.72
CA VAL A 13 -15.63 -6.48 6.91
C VAL A 13 -14.77 -7.43 6.07
N LEU A 14 -14.11 -8.38 6.75
CA LEU A 14 -13.48 -9.55 6.13
C LEU A 14 -14.54 -10.32 5.34
N CYS A 15 -14.78 -9.92 4.09
CA CYS A 15 -15.42 -10.78 3.12
C CYS A 15 -14.41 -11.87 2.75
N SER A 16 -14.46 -12.98 3.48
CA SER A 16 -13.87 -14.24 3.04
C SER A 16 -14.59 -14.68 1.76
N GLY A 17 -14.13 -14.15 0.63
CA GLY A 17 -14.49 -14.66 -0.69
C GLY A 17 -13.97 -16.09 -0.78
N ARG A 18 -14.88 -17.06 -0.64
CA ARG A 18 -14.59 -18.45 -1.00
C ARG A 18 -14.36 -18.47 -2.50
N ILE A 19 -13.09 -18.41 -2.90
CA ILE A 19 -12.66 -18.91 -4.20
C ILE A 19 -13.05 -20.39 -4.20
N ALA A 20 -14.01 -20.77 -5.04
CA ALA A 20 -14.27 -22.17 -5.32
C ALA A 20 -13.06 -22.72 -6.07
N ALA A 21 -12.01 -23.08 -5.33
CA ALA A 21 -10.96 -23.95 -5.82
C ALA A 21 -11.60 -25.30 -6.10
N GLN A 22 -11.20 -25.92 -7.21
CA GLN A 22 -11.52 -27.31 -7.48
C GLN A 22 -10.82 -28.16 -6.39
N GLU A 23 -11.58 -28.48 -5.35
CA GLU A 23 -11.16 -29.07 -4.08
C GLU A 23 -10.96 -30.59 -4.24
N ASN A 24 -9.87 -30.98 -4.91
CA ASN A 24 -9.50 -32.40 -5.02
C ASN A 24 -8.71 -32.90 -3.79
N GLU A 25 -8.09 -31.98 -3.03
CA GLU A 25 -7.38 -32.29 -1.78
C GLU A 25 -7.43 -31.15 -0.75
N ILE A 26 -7.33 -31.51 0.54
CA ILE A 26 -7.10 -30.61 1.68
C ILE A 26 -5.76 -30.97 2.31
N ILE A 27 -4.95 -29.96 2.64
CA ILE A 27 -3.61 -30.17 3.21
C ILE A 27 -3.59 -29.77 4.68
N PHE A 28 -3.07 -30.69 5.49
CA PHE A 28 -2.77 -30.52 6.90
C PHE A 28 -1.27 -30.30 7.12
N PHE A 29 -0.44 -30.94 6.30
CA PHE A 29 1.00 -30.74 6.30
C PHE A 29 1.60 -30.99 4.91
N SER A 30 2.59 -30.19 4.55
CA SER A 30 3.44 -30.35 3.36
C SER A 30 4.81 -29.71 3.55
N ASP A 31 4.90 -28.71 4.43
CA ASP A 31 6.16 -28.11 4.85
C ASP A 31 5.96 -27.27 6.13
N SER A 32 7.03 -27.02 6.89
CA SER A 32 7.03 -26.15 8.07
C SER A 32 7.27 -24.68 7.70
N PRO A 33 6.29 -23.77 7.89
CA PRO A 33 6.49 -22.34 7.64
C PRO A 33 7.32 -21.64 8.73
N GLN A 34 7.47 -22.26 9.91
CA GLN A 34 8.16 -21.70 11.08
C GLN A 34 9.63 -22.15 11.20
N GLY A 35 10.15 -22.84 10.18
CA GLY A 35 11.52 -23.39 10.16
C GLY A 35 11.63 -24.75 10.85
N ASP A 36 12.86 -25.12 11.20
CA ASP A 36 13.30 -26.48 11.53
C ASP A 36 12.84 -27.03 12.89
N VAL A 37 11.96 -26.32 13.62
CA VAL A 37 11.68 -26.63 15.04
C VAL A 37 10.34 -27.35 15.24
N TYR A 38 9.22 -26.76 14.80
CA TYR A 38 7.87 -27.30 15.00
C TYR A 38 6.85 -26.70 14.02
N VAL A 39 5.66 -27.30 13.93
CA VAL A 39 4.52 -26.76 13.18
C VAL A 39 3.55 -26.03 14.12
N ASP A 40 3.25 -24.76 13.87
CA ASP A 40 2.40 -23.97 14.78
C ASP A 40 0.94 -24.48 14.84
N ALA A 41 0.39 -24.89 13.69
CA ALA A 41 -0.92 -25.51 13.56
C ALA A 41 -0.91 -26.99 14.01
N SER A 42 -0.39 -27.25 15.21
CA SER A 42 -0.33 -28.57 15.82
C SER A 42 -0.45 -28.46 17.33
N TRP A 43 -0.80 -29.57 17.99
CA TRP A 43 -0.72 -29.68 19.45
C TRP A 43 -0.76 -31.14 19.89
N GLY A 44 -0.29 -31.44 21.10
CA GLY A 44 -0.22 -32.79 21.65
C GLY A 44 -0.12 -32.82 23.17
N TYR A 45 -0.21 -34.01 23.75
CA TYR A 45 -0.07 -34.25 25.18
C TYR A 45 0.53 -35.63 25.44
N VAL A 46 1.11 -35.78 26.63
CA VAL A 46 1.63 -37.04 27.16
C VAL A 46 1.29 -37.19 28.64
N ARG A 47 0.97 -38.41 29.05
CA ARG A 47 0.74 -38.82 30.44
C ARG A 47 1.65 -39.99 30.77
N ALA A 48 2.49 -39.79 31.78
CA ALA A 48 3.36 -40.82 32.32
C ALA A 48 2.54 -42.06 32.76
N PRO A 49 3.08 -43.28 32.63
CA PRO A 49 4.47 -43.63 32.27
C PRO A 49 4.82 -43.62 30.77
N SER A 50 3.90 -43.25 29.87
CA SER A 50 4.21 -43.13 28.44
C SER A 50 5.07 -41.90 28.14
N TYR A 51 5.70 -41.91 26.97
CA TYR A 51 6.52 -40.83 26.42
C TYR A 51 6.06 -40.44 25.02
N LEU A 52 6.15 -39.14 24.71
CA LEU A 52 5.96 -38.55 23.40
C LEU A 52 6.87 -37.33 23.31
N GLU A 53 7.65 -37.23 22.24
CA GLU A 53 8.45 -36.04 21.94
C GLU A 53 7.51 -34.87 21.58
N LEU A 54 7.60 -33.79 22.33
CA LEU A 54 6.89 -32.53 22.09
C LEU A 54 7.92 -31.41 21.92
N ALA A 55 7.75 -30.59 20.90
CA ALA A 55 8.51 -29.35 20.76
C ALA A 55 7.85 -28.26 21.62
N HIS A 56 8.67 -27.47 22.29
CA HIS A 56 8.24 -26.53 23.34
C HIS A 56 7.46 -27.24 24.46
N THR A 57 6.13 -27.10 24.46
CA THR A 57 5.24 -27.62 25.50
C THR A 57 4.24 -28.63 24.98
N ASP A 58 3.83 -28.49 23.72
CA ASP A 58 2.72 -29.23 23.13
C ASP A 58 2.83 -29.37 21.60
N LYS A 59 3.87 -28.87 20.93
CA LYS A 59 3.89 -28.80 19.46
C LYS A 59 4.49 -30.04 18.80
N PHE A 60 4.05 -30.31 17.58
CA PHE A 60 4.55 -31.41 16.74
C PHE A 60 5.96 -31.06 16.22
N PRO A 61 7.00 -31.83 16.60
CA PRO A 61 8.37 -31.60 16.15
C PRO A 61 8.54 -31.76 14.63
N VAL A 62 9.51 -31.03 14.07
CA VAL A 62 9.90 -31.08 12.66
C VAL A 62 11.28 -31.74 12.47
N ASP A 63 11.46 -32.44 11.34
CA ASP A 63 12.73 -33.02 10.90
C ASP A 63 13.15 -32.44 9.52
N PRO A 64 14.22 -31.64 9.46
CA PRO A 64 14.70 -31.04 8.21
C PRO A 64 15.62 -31.97 7.40
N ARG A 65 16.00 -33.14 7.93
CA ARG A 65 16.98 -34.04 7.32
C ARG A 65 16.34 -35.12 6.47
N HIS A 66 15.10 -35.47 6.80
CA HIS A 66 14.37 -36.55 6.15
C HIS A 66 12.99 -36.07 5.68
N PRO A 67 12.88 -35.15 4.70
CA PRO A 67 11.62 -34.87 4.02
C PRO A 67 11.33 -35.92 2.93
N TYR A 68 10.07 -36.28 2.74
CA TYR A 68 9.62 -36.93 1.50
C TYR A 68 9.57 -35.90 0.37
N LYS A 69 9.04 -34.71 0.69
CA LYS A 69 8.92 -33.59 -0.24
C LYS A 69 9.15 -32.27 0.49
N GLY A 70 9.74 -31.29 -0.21
CA GLY A 70 10.02 -29.99 0.39
C GLY A 70 11.21 -30.00 1.35
N ALA A 71 11.18 -29.17 2.38
CA ALA A 71 12.30 -28.95 3.29
C ALA A 71 12.17 -29.70 4.63
N HIS A 72 10.97 -30.12 5.01
CA HIS A 72 10.67 -30.61 6.35
C HIS A 72 9.68 -31.77 6.34
N SER A 73 9.89 -32.77 7.20
CA SER A 73 8.85 -33.72 7.62
C SER A 73 8.48 -33.51 9.10
N LEU A 74 7.41 -34.15 9.57
CA LEU A 74 7.06 -34.22 10.98
C LEU A 74 7.78 -35.39 11.65
N ARG A 75 8.30 -35.22 12.86
CA ARG A 75 8.87 -36.32 13.65
C ARG A 75 7.92 -36.73 14.78
N LEU A 76 7.33 -37.91 14.65
CA LEU A 76 6.54 -38.56 15.68
C LEU A 76 7.43 -39.55 16.44
N HIS A 77 7.72 -39.28 17.69
CA HIS A 77 8.61 -40.10 18.51
C HIS A 77 7.94 -40.43 19.84
N TRP A 78 7.70 -41.71 20.10
CA TRP A 78 6.88 -42.14 21.24
C TRP A 78 7.39 -43.43 21.87
N LYS A 79 6.96 -43.66 23.12
CA LYS A 79 7.01 -44.95 23.79
C LYS A 79 5.74 -45.14 24.60
N SER A 80 5.02 -46.21 24.32
CA SER A 80 3.71 -46.46 24.93
C SER A 80 3.83 -47.44 26.08
N VAL A 81 3.41 -47.05 27.28
CA VAL A 81 3.51 -47.85 28.49
C VAL A 81 2.11 -48.06 29.10
N SER A 82 1.90 -49.22 29.71
CA SER A 82 0.62 -49.53 30.37
C SER A 82 0.28 -48.46 31.41
N ARG A 83 -0.99 -48.01 31.41
CA ARG A 83 -1.51 -46.90 32.25
C ARG A 83 -0.98 -45.50 31.90
N GLY A 84 -0.15 -45.37 30.88
CA GLY A 84 0.19 -44.07 30.27
C GLY A 84 -0.74 -43.75 29.10
N ASP A 85 -0.61 -42.55 28.53
CA ASP A 85 -1.37 -42.11 27.37
C ASP A 85 -0.62 -41.01 26.61
N TRP A 86 -0.90 -40.86 25.32
CA TRP A 86 -0.39 -39.74 24.54
C TRP A 86 -1.28 -39.48 23.31
N GLY A 87 -1.28 -38.24 22.84
CA GLY A 87 -1.93 -37.84 21.60
C GLY A 87 -1.15 -36.71 20.93
N MET A 88 -1.05 -36.77 19.60
CA MET A 88 -0.41 -35.74 18.79
C MET A 88 -1.30 -35.38 17.61
N ALA A 89 -1.54 -34.10 17.41
CA ALA A 89 -2.47 -33.59 16.41
C ALA A 89 -1.80 -32.63 15.44
N ILE A 90 -2.26 -32.68 14.20
CA ILE A 90 -1.99 -31.63 13.22
C ILE A 90 -3.30 -31.04 12.73
N ALA A 91 -3.37 -29.71 12.73
CA ALA A 91 -4.52 -28.95 12.31
C ALA A 91 -4.31 -28.38 10.90
N SER A 92 -5.42 -28.15 10.19
CA SER A 92 -5.35 -27.41 8.94
C SER A 92 -4.89 -25.97 9.19
N ARG A 93 -4.20 -25.37 8.21
CA ARG A 93 -3.71 -23.99 8.30
C ARG A 93 -4.85 -23.02 8.64
N GLY A 94 -4.58 -22.11 9.59
CA GLY A 94 -5.58 -21.17 10.09
C GLY A 94 -6.70 -21.81 10.91
N TRP A 95 -6.56 -23.08 11.32
CA TRP A 95 -7.55 -23.82 12.10
C TRP A 95 -8.91 -23.93 11.40
N LEU A 96 -8.91 -23.90 10.07
CA LEU A 96 -10.12 -23.95 9.25
C LEU A 96 -10.78 -25.33 9.34
N GLY A 97 -12.11 -25.33 9.38
CA GLY A 97 -12.91 -26.55 9.31
C GLY A 97 -13.27 -26.89 7.87
N HIS A 98 -13.12 -28.16 7.52
CA HIS A 98 -13.32 -28.69 6.18
C HIS A 98 -14.38 -29.78 6.17
N ASP A 99 -15.06 -29.89 5.03
CA ASP A 99 -16.12 -30.87 4.83
C ASP A 99 -15.56 -32.19 4.31
N PHE A 100 -15.18 -33.07 5.25
CA PHE A 100 -14.60 -34.39 4.93
C PHE A 100 -15.60 -35.33 4.25
N THR A 101 -16.90 -35.02 4.29
CA THR A 101 -17.92 -35.84 3.59
C THR A 101 -17.77 -35.80 2.07
N LYS A 102 -16.98 -34.85 1.54
CA LYS A 102 -16.69 -34.70 0.11
C LYS A 102 -15.44 -35.46 -0.37
N TYR A 103 -14.73 -36.11 0.54
CA TYR A 103 -13.43 -36.72 0.28
C TYR A 103 -13.43 -38.20 0.66
N ASP A 104 -12.45 -38.93 0.12
CA ASP A 104 -12.41 -40.39 0.17
C ASP A 104 -11.40 -40.92 1.18
N SER A 105 -10.24 -40.29 1.34
CA SER A 105 -9.19 -40.82 2.24
C SER A 105 -8.30 -39.73 2.84
N ILE A 106 -7.86 -39.94 4.08
CA ILE A 106 -6.66 -39.31 4.63
C ILE A 106 -5.45 -40.05 4.05
N VAL A 107 -4.49 -39.31 3.52
CA VAL A 107 -3.26 -39.83 2.92
C VAL A 107 -2.06 -39.11 3.49
N TYR A 108 -1.01 -39.84 3.81
CA TYR A 108 0.32 -39.29 4.10
C TYR A 108 1.40 -40.31 3.81
N TRP A 109 2.64 -39.84 3.75
CA TRP A 109 3.82 -40.70 3.63
C TRP A 109 4.45 -40.89 5.00
N ILE A 110 4.90 -42.11 5.29
CA ILE A 110 5.57 -42.48 6.53
C ILE A 110 6.89 -43.20 6.24
N ASN A 111 7.91 -42.91 7.04
CA ASN A 111 9.20 -43.62 7.07
C ASN A 111 9.77 -43.55 8.51
N GLY A 112 10.89 -44.19 8.81
CA GLY A 112 11.59 -44.07 10.09
C GLY A 112 13.05 -44.52 10.00
N PRO A 113 13.85 -44.27 11.05
CA PRO A 113 15.23 -44.73 11.13
C PRO A 113 15.36 -46.25 11.33
N GLY A 114 14.25 -46.96 11.55
CA GLY A 114 14.19 -48.42 11.63
C GLY A 114 12.75 -48.94 11.60
N SER A 115 12.59 -50.26 11.58
CA SER A 115 11.28 -50.89 11.46
C SER A 115 10.36 -50.68 12.66
N ILE A 116 9.07 -50.41 12.41
CA ILE A 116 8.02 -50.34 13.44
C ILE A 116 6.98 -51.42 13.15
N PRO A 117 6.76 -52.39 14.05
CA PRO A 117 5.79 -53.45 13.81
C PRO A 117 4.36 -52.88 13.73
N ARG A 118 3.51 -53.47 12.88
CA ARG A 118 2.11 -53.08 12.71
C ARG A 118 1.35 -52.83 14.02
N ASP A 119 1.60 -53.67 15.03
CA ASP A 119 0.92 -53.64 16.32
C ASP A 119 1.32 -52.45 17.19
N ALA A 120 2.49 -51.86 16.94
CA ALA A 120 2.96 -50.66 17.61
C ALA A 120 2.45 -49.36 16.96
N LEU A 121 1.81 -49.43 15.78
CA LEU A 121 1.31 -48.25 15.08
C LEU A 121 0.16 -47.58 15.83
N PRO A 122 0.10 -46.23 15.82
CA PRO A 122 -0.91 -45.48 16.56
C PRO A 122 -2.33 -45.64 16.01
N ASP A 123 -3.30 -45.23 16.81
CA ASP A 123 -4.66 -44.99 16.33
C ASP A 123 -4.77 -43.58 15.73
N LEU A 124 -5.61 -43.42 14.70
CA LEU A 124 -5.99 -42.13 14.12
C LEU A 124 -7.38 -41.69 14.60
N ALA A 125 -7.58 -40.39 14.73
CA ALA A 125 -8.92 -39.80 14.84
C ALA A 125 -8.97 -38.43 14.15
N ILE A 126 -10.18 -37.96 13.85
CA ILE A 126 -10.42 -36.61 13.35
C ILE A 126 -11.21 -35.79 14.36
N GLU A 127 -11.02 -34.48 14.34
CA GLU A 127 -11.65 -33.55 15.28
C GLU A 127 -12.31 -32.37 14.56
N ASP A 128 -13.55 -32.07 14.94
CA ASP A 128 -14.32 -30.95 14.41
C ASP A 128 -13.98 -29.60 15.07
N LEU A 129 -14.50 -28.51 14.49
CA LEU A 129 -14.32 -27.15 15.03
C LEU A 129 -14.83 -26.97 16.48
N SER A 130 -15.68 -27.88 16.98
CA SER A 130 -16.20 -27.89 18.35
C SER A 130 -15.38 -28.78 19.29
N ASN A 131 -14.20 -29.24 18.86
CA ASN A 131 -13.30 -30.14 19.59
C ASN A 131 -13.87 -31.53 19.88
N LYS A 132 -14.92 -31.95 19.16
CA LYS A 132 -15.47 -33.31 19.25
C LYS A 132 -14.69 -34.23 18.33
N LYS A 133 -14.40 -35.43 18.82
CA LYS A 133 -13.55 -36.41 18.11
C LYS A 133 -14.37 -37.57 17.56
N SER A 134 -13.95 -38.08 16.41
CA SER A 134 -14.46 -39.34 15.84
C SER A 134 -14.09 -40.55 16.70
N THR A 135 -14.58 -41.73 16.32
CA THR A 135 -13.96 -43.00 16.73
C THR A 135 -12.49 -43.05 16.32
N ARG A 136 -11.71 -43.85 17.05
CA ARG A 136 -10.32 -44.17 16.72
C ARG A 136 -10.28 -45.26 15.64
N VAL A 137 -9.42 -45.09 14.65
CA VAL A 137 -9.15 -46.03 13.56
C VAL A 137 -7.71 -46.48 13.66
N TRP A 138 -7.45 -47.78 13.71
CA TRP A 138 -6.09 -48.27 13.88
C TRP A 138 -5.29 -48.16 12.59
N LEU A 139 -4.12 -47.53 12.64
CA LEU A 139 -3.26 -47.36 11.47
C LEU A 139 -2.72 -48.70 10.92
N GLY A 140 -2.53 -49.71 11.79
CA GLY A 140 -2.05 -51.04 11.38
C GLY A 140 -3.00 -51.81 10.47
N ASP A 141 -4.27 -51.40 10.36
CA ASP A 141 -5.20 -51.94 9.35
C ASP A 141 -4.88 -51.43 7.93
N TYR A 142 -4.13 -50.32 7.81
CA TYR A 142 -3.85 -49.63 6.55
C TYR A 142 -2.35 -49.59 6.21
N LEU A 143 -1.49 -50.01 7.13
CA LEU A 143 -0.06 -50.25 6.91
C LEU A 143 0.28 -51.65 7.46
N VAL A 144 -0.14 -52.67 6.72
CA VAL A 144 -0.24 -54.06 7.20
C VAL A 144 1.11 -54.67 7.58
N GLU A 145 2.19 -54.27 6.92
CA GLU A 145 3.56 -54.73 7.20
C GLU A 145 4.26 -53.93 8.31
N GLY A 146 3.64 -52.85 8.81
CA GLY A 146 4.32 -51.87 9.64
C GLY A 146 5.19 -50.91 8.84
N VAL A 147 5.96 -50.07 9.55
CA VAL A 147 7.03 -49.28 8.92
C VAL A 147 8.22 -50.20 8.68
N ASP A 148 8.72 -50.27 7.45
CA ASP A 148 9.86 -51.11 7.11
C ASP A 148 11.20 -50.53 7.60
N ASN A 149 12.31 -51.23 7.33
CA ASN A 149 13.64 -50.81 7.75
C ASN A 149 14.39 -50.04 6.63
N ASP A 150 13.69 -49.55 5.59
CA ASP A 150 14.26 -48.77 4.49
C ASP A 150 14.05 -47.27 4.69
N SER A 151 15.04 -46.62 5.32
CA SER A 151 15.02 -45.17 5.55
C SER A 151 15.17 -44.32 4.27
N THR A 152 15.27 -44.92 3.09
CA THR A 152 15.41 -44.21 1.80
C THR A 152 14.13 -44.18 0.99
N THR A 153 13.18 -45.09 1.26
CA THR A 153 11.92 -45.20 0.52
C THR A 153 10.74 -44.94 1.46
N TRP A 154 9.90 -43.97 1.14
CA TRP A 154 8.71 -43.66 1.94
C TRP A 154 7.55 -44.58 1.60
N GLN A 155 6.80 -45.01 2.62
CA GLN A 155 5.60 -45.82 2.46
C GLN A 155 4.35 -44.94 2.51
N LYS A 156 3.40 -45.19 1.61
CA LYS A 156 2.15 -44.44 1.56
C LYS A 156 1.11 -45.05 2.49
N VAL A 157 0.56 -44.23 3.39
CA VAL A 157 -0.63 -44.54 4.18
C VAL A 157 -1.86 -43.97 3.50
N SER A 158 -2.94 -44.75 3.45
CA SER A 158 -4.24 -44.28 2.94
C SER A 158 -5.37 -44.86 3.79
N VAL A 159 -5.99 -44.00 4.61
CA VAL A 159 -7.10 -44.37 5.51
C VAL A 159 -8.40 -43.78 4.97
N PRO A 160 -9.38 -44.62 4.55
CA PRO A 160 -10.66 -44.12 4.05
C PRO A 160 -11.40 -43.28 5.07
N ILE A 161 -12.03 -42.18 4.65
CA ILE A 161 -12.89 -41.37 5.53
C ILE A 161 -14.05 -42.22 6.10
N SER A 162 -14.53 -43.20 5.33
CA SER A 162 -15.56 -44.16 5.75
C SER A 162 -15.15 -45.06 6.92
N ALA A 163 -13.86 -45.14 7.24
CA ALA A 163 -13.38 -45.88 8.41
C ALA A 163 -13.72 -45.16 9.73
N PHE A 164 -13.91 -43.84 9.70
CA PHE A 164 -14.23 -43.03 10.87
C PHE A 164 -15.74 -42.97 11.09
N GLN A 165 -16.16 -42.99 12.36
CA GLN A 165 -17.55 -42.78 12.77
C GLN A 165 -17.61 -41.57 13.73
N PRO A 166 -18.75 -40.86 13.85
CA PRO A 166 -18.88 -39.69 14.73
C PRO A 166 -18.57 -39.94 16.22
N GLY A 167 -18.58 -41.20 16.66
CA GLY A 167 -18.29 -41.60 18.04
C GLY A 167 -19.33 -41.08 19.05
N THR A 168 -19.04 -41.26 20.35
CA THR A 168 -19.94 -40.82 21.43
C THR A 168 -19.99 -39.30 21.62
N GLN A 169 -19.02 -38.58 21.07
CA GLN A 169 -18.95 -37.12 21.11
C GLN A 169 -19.77 -36.47 19.98
N ASN A 170 -20.25 -37.27 19.02
CA ASN A 170 -21.02 -36.85 17.85
C ASN A 170 -20.26 -35.79 17.02
N CYS A 171 -19.07 -36.17 16.54
CA CYS A 171 -18.19 -35.35 15.72
C CYS A 171 -18.83 -34.99 14.37
N ASP A 172 -18.77 -33.72 13.99
CA ASP A 172 -19.31 -33.20 12.73
C ASP A 172 -18.28 -33.28 11.59
N PHE A 173 -18.47 -34.23 10.68
CA PHE A 173 -17.56 -34.48 9.56
C PHE A 173 -17.61 -33.39 8.49
N THR A 174 -18.59 -32.48 8.55
CA THR A 174 -18.67 -31.35 7.61
C THR A 174 -17.74 -30.18 8.00
N ARG A 175 -17.10 -30.26 9.17
CA ARG A 175 -16.32 -29.16 9.77
C ARG A 175 -15.07 -29.64 10.50
N ILE A 176 -14.34 -30.59 9.93
CA ILE A 176 -13.13 -31.18 10.51
C ILE A 176 -11.93 -30.23 10.37
N LYS A 177 -11.21 -30.02 11.47
CA LYS A 177 -10.03 -29.13 11.51
C LYS A 177 -8.72 -29.82 11.87
N THR A 178 -8.76 -31.02 12.46
CA THR A 178 -7.55 -31.68 13.00
C THR A 178 -7.53 -33.18 12.69
N ILE A 179 -6.34 -33.72 12.43
CA ILE A 179 -6.04 -35.16 12.37
C ILE A 179 -5.12 -35.51 13.56
N PHE A 180 -5.48 -36.53 14.33
CA PHE A 180 -4.75 -37.01 15.51
C PHE A 180 -4.10 -38.36 15.27
N HIS A 181 -2.96 -38.56 15.94
CA HIS A 181 -2.33 -39.84 16.25
C HIS A 181 -2.42 -40.07 17.76
N TYR A 182 -2.78 -41.29 18.19
CA TYR A 182 -2.97 -41.66 19.59
C TYR A 182 -2.22 -42.93 19.96
N GLN A 183 -1.86 -43.01 21.24
CA GLN A 183 -1.41 -44.25 21.85
C GLN A 183 -2.42 -45.38 21.61
N LYS A 184 -1.88 -46.55 21.22
CA LYS A 184 -2.62 -47.80 21.10
C LYS A 184 -2.01 -48.92 21.93
N ALA A 185 -1.03 -49.64 21.39
CA ALA A 185 -0.35 -50.72 22.09
C ALA A 185 0.57 -50.17 23.17
N THR A 186 0.88 -50.99 24.17
CA THR A 186 1.80 -50.65 25.26
C THR A 186 2.94 -51.67 25.30
N ASP A 187 3.81 -51.60 24.29
CA ASP A 187 4.93 -52.51 24.09
C ASP A 187 6.20 -52.09 24.84
N GLU A 188 6.18 -50.89 25.44
CA GLU A 188 7.32 -50.29 26.15
C GLU A 188 8.58 -50.12 25.30
N VAL A 189 8.43 -50.12 23.97
CA VAL A 189 9.50 -49.87 23.00
C VAL A 189 9.44 -48.42 22.52
N GLU A 190 10.60 -47.83 22.23
CA GLU A 190 10.72 -46.50 21.66
C GLU A 190 10.63 -46.57 20.13
N HIS A 191 9.78 -45.74 19.54
CA HIS A 191 9.48 -45.71 18.11
C HIS A 191 9.65 -44.30 17.57
N ILE A 192 10.26 -44.16 16.39
CA ILE A 192 10.41 -42.89 15.68
C ILE A 192 9.88 -43.07 14.26
N ALA A 193 8.92 -42.25 13.88
CA ALA A 193 8.42 -42.14 12.51
C ALA A 193 8.53 -40.71 12.00
N TRP A 194 8.95 -40.56 10.75
CA TRP A 194 8.81 -39.36 9.97
C TRP A 194 7.50 -39.42 9.18
N ILE A 195 6.72 -38.33 9.20
CA ILE A 195 5.43 -38.23 8.52
C ILE A 195 5.45 -37.00 7.62
N ASP A 196 5.03 -37.13 6.37
CA ASP A 196 5.04 -36.03 5.41
C ASP A 196 3.84 -36.05 4.46
N GLU A 197 3.53 -34.90 3.85
CA GLU A 197 2.40 -34.67 2.94
C GLU A 197 1.07 -35.19 3.51
N VAL A 198 0.68 -34.71 4.71
CA VAL A 198 -0.60 -35.07 5.34
C VAL A 198 -1.75 -34.36 4.65
N LYS A 199 -2.58 -35.13 3.96
CA LYS A 199 -3.66 -34.64 3.11
C LYS A 199 -4.94 -35.45 3.27
N VAL A 200 -6.03 -34.88 2.76
CA VAL A 200 -7.32 -35.54 2.56
C VAL A 200 -7.68 -35.41 1.09
N ILE A 201 -7.93 -36.51 0.39
CA ILE A 201 -8.05 -36.53 -1.07
C ILE A 201 -9.36 -37.16 -1.54
N LYS A 202 -9.77 -36.81 -2.77
CA LYS A 202 -10.87 -37.46 -3.51
C LYS A 202 -10.35 -38.59 -4.41
N ALA A 203 -11.06 -39.71 -4.50
CA ALA A 203 -10.73 -40.88 -5.33
C ALA A 203 -10.73 -40.49 -6.82
N GLY A 204 -9.68 -40.87 -7.54
CA GLY A 204 -9.47 -40.48 -8.94
C GLY A 204 -8.69 -39.17 -9.15
N ALA A 205 -8.27 -38.48 -8.08
CA ALA A 205 -7.41 -37.29 -8.16
C ALA A 205 -5.92 -37.59 -8.52
N GLY A 206 -5.58 -38.83 -8.87
CA GLY A 206 -4.20 -39.27 -9.15
C GLY A 206 -3.66 -38.96 -10.55
N GLY A 207 -4.27 -38.02 -11.28
CA GLY A 207 -3.69 -37.52 -12.52
C GLY A 207 -2.66 -36.45 -12.21
N THR A 208 -1.37 -36.73 -12.43
CA THR A 208 -0.30 -35.72 -12.34
C THR A 208 -0.65 -34.57 -13.28
N VAL A 209 -0.86 -33.37 -12.74
CA VAL A 209 -1.11 -32.20 -13.59
C VAL A 209 0.21 -31.82 -14.24
N VAL A 210 0.29 -31.93 -15.57
CA VAL A 210 1.49 -31.48 -16.29
C VAL A 210 1.50 -29.96 -16.34
N MET A 211 2.22 -29.36 -15.38
CA MET A 211 2.45 -27.92 -15.33
C MET A 211 3.42 -27.48 -16.44
N GLN A 212 3.07 -26.40 -17.13
CA GLN A 212 3.92 -25.75 -18.11
C GLN A 212 5.11 -25.10 -17.42
N ARG A 213 6.32 -25.36 -17.93
CA ARG A 213 7.55 -24.76 -17.42
C ARG A 213 7.49 -23.23 -17.53
N PRO A 214 7.94 -22.48 -16.51
CA PRO A 214 8.09 -21.03 -16.63
C PRO A 214 9.05 -20.65 -17.76
N THR A 215 8.77 -19.53 -18.42
CA THR A 215 9.57 -19.00 -19.54
C THR A 215 9.90 -17.53 -19.32
N GLY A 216 10.92 -17.03 -20.03
CA GLY A 216 11.32 -15.61 -19.93
C GLY A 216 11.88 -15.22 -18.57
N LEU A 217 12.42 -16.17 -17.81
CA LEU A 217 13.09 -15.88 -16.54
C LEU A 217 14.23 -14.90 -16.80
N THR A 218 14.29 -13.85 -15.99
CA THR A 218 15.34 -12.82 -15.99
C THR A 218 15.81 -12.62 -14.57
N ALA A 219 17.11 -12.35 -14.39
CA ALA A 219 17.70 -11.97 -13.11
C ALA A 219 18.46 -10.66 -13.22
N ARG A 220 18.36 -9.80 -12.20
CA ARG A 220 19.16 -8.58 -12.09
C ARG A 220 19.67 -8.39 -10.67
N GLY A 221 20.95 -8.05 -10.56
CA GLY A 221 21.61 -7.82 -9.28
C GLY A 221 21.52 -6.37 -8.82
N TYR A 222 21.24 -6.20 -7.54
CA TYR A 222 21.16 -4.94 -6.82
C TYR A 222 21.90 -5.03 -5.49
N ASP A 223 21.74 -4.03 -4.63
CA ASP A 223 22.45 -3.95 -3.36
C ASP A 223 21.99 -5.04 -2.38
N GLY A 224 22.88 -6.00 -2.12
CA GLY A 224 22.66 -7.11 -1.23
C GLY A 224 21.62 -8.12 -1.72
N ARG A 225 21.19 -8.06 -2.99
CA ARG A 225 20.07 -8.88 -3.50
C ARG A 225 20.10 -9.12 -5.00
N ILE A 226 19.33 -10.12 -5.43
CA ILE A 226 19.06 -10.41 -6.84
C ILE A 226 17.55 -10.53 -7.02
N ASP A 227 17.00 -9.75 -7.95
CA ASP A 227 15.59 -9.81 -8.26
C ASP A 227 15.37 -10.61 -9.55
N LEU A 228 14.30 -11.41 -9.52
CA LEU A 228 13.88 -12.32 -10.56
C LEU A 228 12.48 -11.97 -11.03
N TRP A 229 12.23 -12.13 -12.32
CA TRP A 229 10.87 -12.10 -12.87
C TRP A 229 10.78 -12.96 -14.12
N TRP A 230 9.59 -13.45 -14.42
CA TRP A 230 9.33 -14.33 -15.55
C TRP A 230 7.94 -14.08 -16.13
N THR A 231 7.65 -14.71 -17.27
CA THR A 231 6.31 -14.67 -17.89
C THR A 231 5.32 -15.41 -16.99
N PRO A 232 4.21 -14.77 -16.54
CA PRO A 232 3.19 -15.44 -15.74
C PRO A 232 2.62 -16.67 -16.44
N ASN A 233 2.42 -17.76 -15.70
CA ASN A 233 1.71 -18.95 -16.16
C ASN A 233 0.20 -18.71 -15.97
N THR A 234 -0.59 -19.03 -16.99
CA THR A 234 -2.04 -18.78 -17.01
C THR A 234 -2.88 -20.05 -16.82
N GLN A 235 -2.24 -21.19 -16.51
CA GLN A 235 -2.94 -22.44 -16.24
C GLN A 235 -3.86 -22.29 -15.02
N PRO A 236 -5.15 -22.70 -15.12
CA PRO A 236 -6.09 -22.64 -14.01
C PRO A 236 -5.64 -23.38 -12.75
N GLU A 237 -4.84 -24.44 -12.93
CA GLU A 237 -4.34 -25.32 -11.87
C GLU A 237 -3.14 -24.73 -11.11
N LEU A 238 -2.58 -23.60 -11.56
CA LEU A 238 -1.43 -22.95 -10.93
C LEU A 238 -1.76 -22.56 -9.48
N ALA A 239 -0.91 -22.99 -8.56
CA ALA A 239 -0.82 -22.47 -7.19
C ALA A 239 0.25 -21.38 -7.09
N GLY A 240 1.35 -21.52 -7.82
CA GLY A 240 2.44 -20.54 -7.83
C GLY A 240 3.74 -21.18 -8.29
N TYR A 241 4.85 -20.82 -7.63
CA TYR A 241 6.19 -21.14 -8.09
C TYR A 241 7.12 -21.58 -6.96
N TYR A 242 8.07 -22.44 -7.29
CA TYR A 242 9.28 -22.65 -6.50
C TYR A 242 10.48 -22.06 -7.21
N ILE A 243 11.34 -21.42 -6.43
CA ILE A 243 12.55 -20.75 -6.88
C ILE A 243 13.74 -21.55 -6.37
N TYR A 244 14.65 -21.89 -7.27
CA TYR A 244 15.84 -22.66 -6.95
C TYR A 244 17.08 -21.82 -7.23
N ARG A 245 18.10 -21.99 -6.39
CA ARG A 245 19.35 -21.22 -6.42
C ARG A 245 20.57 -22.11 -6.28
N ALA A 246 21.63 -21.79 -7.01
CA ALA A 246 22.95 -22.38 -6.87
C ALA A 246 24.07 -21.32 -6.82
N SER A 247 25.22 -21.71 -6.28
CA SER A 247 26.44 -20.88 -6.26
C SER A 247 27.34 -21.11 -7.47
N THR A 248 27.09 -22.15 -8.26
CA THR A 248 27.82 -22.46 -9.51
C THR A 248 26.83 -22.78 -10.64
N PRO A 249 27.22 -22.65 -11.92
CA PRO A 249 26.33 -22.95 -13.05
C PRO A 249 25.80 -24.39 -13.05
N SER A 250 26.59 -25.34 -12.53
CA SER A 250 26.26 -26.78 -12.51
C SER A 250 25.52 -27.23 -11.25
N GLY A 251 25.22 -26.32 -10.31
CA GLY A 251 24.58 -26.66 -9.04
C GLY A 251 25.57 -27.06 -7.92
N PRO A 252 25.10 -27.75 -6.87
CA PRO A 252 23.71 -28.17 -6.68
C PRO A 252 22.75 -26.98 -6.51
N PHE A 253 21.53 -27.12 -7.02
CA PHE A 253 20.46 -26.14 -6.82
C PHE A 253 19.64 -26.50 -5.58
N ALA A 254 19.39 -25.51 -4.72
CA ALA A 254 18.54 -25.64 -3.54
C ALA A 254 17.34 -24.70 -3.66
N ARG A 255 16.18 -25.15 -3.19
CA ARG A 255 14.96 -24.33 -3.15
C ARG A 255 15.13 -23.19 -2.15
N VAL A 256 14.74 -21.97 -2.53
CA VAL A 256 14.91 -20.75 -1.72
C VAL A 256 13.66 -20.45 -0.90
N ASN A 257 12.47 -20.64 -1.47
CA ASN A 257 11.20 -20.40 -0.78
C ASN A 257 10.65 -21.67 -0.13
N SER A 258 10.18 -21.56 1.11
CA SER A 258 9.55 -22.65 1.88
C SER A 258 8.06 -22.81 1.59
N VAL A 259 7.42 -21.77 1.06
CA VAL A 259 6.00 -21.77 0.66
C VAL A 259 5.88 -21.44 -0.82
N VAL A 260 4.83 -21.96 -1.46
CA VAL A 260 4.52 -21.65 -2.86
C VAL A 260 4.44 -20.14 -3.05
N HIS A 261 5.25 -19.63 -3.98
CA HIS A 261 5.33 -18.21 -4.27
C HIS A 261 4.30 -17.84 -5.34
N GLU A 262 3.33 -16.99 -5.01
CA GLU A 262 2.13 -16.79 -5.85
C GLU A 262 2.35 -15.85 -7.05
N THR A 263 3.40 -15.02 -7.03
CA THR A 263 3.64 -14.00 -8.06
C THR A 263 4.75 -14.44 -9.02
N SER A 264 4.81 -13.81 -10.19
CA SER A 264 5.88 -14.06 -11.17
C SER A 264 7.12 -13.17 -10.98
N VAL A 265 7.32 -12.65 -9.76
CA VAL A 265 8.41 -11.75 -9.38
C VAL A 265 8.93 -12.15 -8.01
N PHE A 266 10.24 -12.31 -7.84
CA PHE A 266 10.85 -12.71 -6.58
C PHE A 266 12.08 -11.84 -6.28
N SER A 267 12.33 -11.53 -5.01
CA SER A 267 13.55 -10.81 -4.57
C SER A 267 14.32 -11.69 -3.60
N ASP A 268 15.52 -12.13 -4.01
CA ASP A 268 16.41 -12.94 -3.18
C ASP A 268 17.39 -12.02 -2.43
N TYR A 269 17.14 -11.81 -1.13
CA TYR A 269 18.04 -11.06 -0.27
C TYR A 269 19.24 -11.92 0.14
N LEU A 270 20.42 -11.54 -0.35
CA LEU A 270 21.68 -12.22 -0.09
C LEU A 270 22.44 -11.63 1.10
N GLY A 271 22.13 -10.41 1.51
CA GLY A 271 22.80 -9.69 2.59
C GLY A 271 24.18 -9.11 2.22
N GLU A 272 24.76 -9.51 1.09
CA GLU A 272 26.09 -9.11 0.67
C GLU A 272 26.16 -8.82 -0.84
N ASN A 273 27.12 -7.96 -1.21
CA ASN A 273 27.44 -7.60 -2.59
C ASN A 273 28.54 -8.51 -3.16
N ASN A 274 28.67 -8.53 -4.49
CA ASN A 274 29.59 -9.36 -5.25
C ASN A 274 29.31 -10.87 -5.16
N LEU A 275 28.07 -11.25 -4.88
CA LEU A 275 27.64 -12.64 -4.90
C LEU A 275 26.96 -12.97 -6.22
N THR A 276 27.61 -13.81 -7.02
CA THR A 276 26.99 -14.41 -8.22
C THR A 276 26.15 -15.61 -7.83
N ARG A 277 24.91 -15.67 -8.33
CA ARG A 277 23.97 -16.77 -8.10
C ARG A 277 23.28 -17.15 -9.39
N TYR A 278 22.97 -18.44 -9.49
CA TYR A 278 22.28 -19.06 -10.61
C TYR A 278 20.89 -19.47 -10.17
N TYR A 279 19.87 -19.23 -10.99
CA TYR A 279 18.48 -19.48 -10.64
C TYR A 279 17.73 -20.20 -11.74
N TYR A 280 16.81 -21.08 -11.35
CA TYR A 280 15.68 -21.49 -12.18
C TYR A 280 14.40 -21.48 -11.36
N VAL A 281 13.26 -21.50 -12.04
CA VAL A 281 11.92 -21.51 -11.42
C VAL A 281 11.10 -22.67 -11.96
N THR A 282 10.30 -23.31 -11.11
CA THR A 282 9.27 -24.30 -11.51
C THR A 282 7.88 -23.74 -11.20
N ALA A 283 6.89 -24.07 -12.04
CA ALA A 283 5.48 -23.82 -11.76
C ALA A 283 4.92 -24.97 -10.93
N VAL A 284 4.06 -24.65 -9.97
CA VAL A 284 3.52 -25.60 -8.99
C VAL A 284 2.00 -25.61 -9.11
N SER A 285 1.41 -26.81 -9.24
CA SER A 285 -0.05 -26.98 -9.24
C SER A 285 -0.63 -26.87 -7.83
N ARG A 286 -1.95 -26.72 -7.70
CA ARG A 286 -2.64 -26.81 -6.39
C ARG A 286 -2.54 -28.19 -5.74
N GLY A 287 -2.23 -29.23 -6.52
CA GLY A 287 -1.86 -30.57 -6.05
C GLY A 287 -0.35 -30.72 -5.76
N PHE A 288 0.40 -29.62 -5.83
CA PHE A 288 1.85 -29.54 -5.62
C PHE A 288 2.70 -30.27 -6.67
N ASP A 289 2.16 -30.58 -7.85
CA ASP A 289 2.95 -31.09 -8.97
C ASP A 289 3.85 -29.96 -9.50
N GLU A 290 5.14 -30.23 -9.66
CA GLU A 290 6.11 -29.28 -10.22
C GLU A 290 6.29 -29.49 -11.72
N SER A 291 6.40 -28.39 -12.46
CA SER A 291 6.79 -28.38 -13.86
C SER A 291 8.26 -28.77 -14.04
N GLN A 292 8.67 -28.96 -15.31
CA GLN A 292 10.08 -28.87 -15.66
C GLN A 292 10.66 -27.49 -15.27
N PRO A 293 11.95 -27.39 -14.92
CA PRO A 293 12.63 -26.13 -14.64
C PRO A 293 12.55 -25.14 -15.80
N SER A 294 12.51 -23.85 -15.52
CA SER A 294 12.81 -22.80 -16.50
C SER A 294 14.26 -22.89 -16.99
N ASP A 295 14.62 -22.06 -17.96
CA ASP A 295 16.04 -21.88 -18.30
C ASP A 295 16.76 -21.25 -17.10
N THR A 296 18.04 -21.59 -16.91
CA THR A 296 18.85 -21.05 -15.82
C THR A 296 19.34 -19.65 -16.17
N VAL A 297 19.17 -18.71 -15.24
CA VAL A 297 19.70 -17.35 -15.33
C VAL A 297 20.75 -17.10 -14.27
N THR A 298 21.54 -16.05 -14.43
CA THR A 298 22.56 -15.63 -13.46
C THR A 298 22.52 -14.12 -13.27
N ALA A 299 22.84 -13.68 -12.06
CA ALA A 299 23.12 -12.28 -11.75
C ALA A 299 24.11 -12.19 -10.59
N THR A 300 24.68 -10.99 -10.40
CA THR A 300 25.63 -10.70 -9.32
C THR A 300 25.12 -9.51 -8.52
N SER A 301 24.92 -9.68 -7.21
CA SER A 301 24.59 -8.55 -6.32
C SER A 301 25.72 -7.51 -6.34
N ARG A 302 25.38 -6.23 -6.21
CA ARG A 302 26.35 -5.13 -6.31
C ARG A 302 25.88 -3.90 -5.56
N ALA A 303 26.84 -3.11 -5.08
CA ALA A 303 26.52 -1.83 -4.49
C ALA A 303 25.81 -0.90 -5.50
N LEU A 304 24.86 -0.11 -5.00
CA LEU A 304 24.16 0.90 -5.78
C LEU A 304 24.66 2.31 -5.40
N THR A 305 24.85 3.15 -6.41
CA THR A 305 24.93 4.60 -6.20
C THR A 305 23.54 5.15 -5.82
N THR A 306 23.48 6.41 -5.37
CA THR A 306 22.19 7.06 -5.05
C THR A 306 21.25 7.08 -6.25
N ASP A 307 21.74 7.41 -7.44
CA ASP A 307 20.92 7.48 -8.65
C ASP A 307 20.42 6.10 -9.10
N GLU A 308 21.25 5.07 -8.93
CA GLU A 308 20.85 3.69 -9.17
C GLU A 308 19.84 3.18 -8.13
N LEU A 309 19.94 3.62 -6.87
CA LEU A 309 18.95 3.31 -5.83
C LEU A 309 17.60 3.96 -6.15
N LEU A 310 17.58 5.23 -6.60
CA LEU A 310 16.35 5.87 -7.07
C LEU A 310 15.75 5.11 -8.24
N THR A 311 16.58 4.72 -9.21
CA THR A 311 16.16 3.89 -10.34
C THR A 311 15.61 2.55 -9.88
N TYR A 312 16.21 1.94 -8.85
CA TYR A 312 15.75 0.67 -8.30
C TYR A 312 14.38 0.79 -7.61
N VAL A 313 14.13 1.88 -6.88
CA VAL A 313 12.80 2.17 -6.31
C VAL A 313 11.76 2.35 -7.41
N GLN A 314 12.09 3.08 -8.48
CA GLN A 314 11.21 3.22 -9.65
C GLN A 314 10.91 1.86 -10.31
N GLU A 315 11.92 1.00 -10.46
CA GLU A 315 11.79 -0.33 -11.06
C GLU A 315 10.99 -1.29 -10.16
N ALA A 316 11.13 -1.18 -8.84
CA ALA A 316 10.36 -1.95 -7.88
C ALA A 316 8.86 -1.61 -7.95
N ALA A 317 8.52 -0.31 -7.97
CA ALA A 317 7.16 0.14 -8.21
C ALA A 317 6.64 -0.31 -9.59
N PHE A 318 7.46 -0.21 -10.64
CA PHE A 318 7.11 -0.70 -11.98
C PHE A 318 6.71 -2.18 -11.99
N ARG A 319 7.38 -3.03 -11.22
CA ARG A 319 7.02 -4.45 -11.13
C ARG A 319 5.61 -4.69 -10.57
N TYR A 320 5.14 -3.85 -9.66
CA TYR A 320 3.77 -3.93 -9.14
C TYR A 320 2.74 -3.72 -10.27
N PHE A 321 2.92 -2.68 -11.09
CA PHE A 321 1.97 -2.33 -12.14
C PHE A 321 2.12 -3.16 -13.43
N TYR A 322 3.36 -3.56 -13.75
CA TYR A 322 3.64 -4.28 -14.99
C TYR A 322 3.60 -5.80 -14.79
N HIS A 323 4.38 -6.35 -13.85
CA HIS A 323 4.41 -7.81 -13.68
C HIS A 323 3.25 -8.32 -12.82
N TYR A 324 2.81 -7.53 -11.82
CA TYR A 324 1.69 -7.88 -10.94
C TYR A 324 0.34 -7.23 -11.32
N GLY A 325 0.29 -6.46 -12.42
CA GLY A 325 -0.97 -5.99 -13.00
C GLY A 325 -1.93 -7.14 -13.32
N HIS A 326 -3.24 -6.88 -13.27
CA HIS A 326 -4.25 -7.92 -13.45
C HIS A 326 -4.10 -8.61 -14.83
N PRO A 327 -4.10 -9.96 -14.92
CA PRO A 327 -3.71 -10.66 -16.14
C PRO A 327 -4.68 -10.46 -17.30
N VAL A 328 -5.97 -10.17 -17.04
CA VAL A 328 -6.97 -9.93 -18.09
C VAL A 328 -6.97 -8.48 -18.55
N SER A 329 -7.05 -7.54 -17.62
CA SER A 329 -7.23 -6.11 -17.91
C SER A 329 -5.93 -5.31 -17.97
N GLY A 330 -4.88 -5.78 -17.28
CA GLY A 330 -3.65 -5.03 -17.05
C GLY A 330 -3.76 -3.96 -15.96
N LEU A 331 -4.94 -3.76 -15.36
CA LEU A 331 -5.18 -2.75 -14.31
C LEU A 331 -4.33 -3.00 -13.06
N ALA A 332 -4.13 -1.95 -12.27
CA ALA A 332 -3.52 -2.05 -10.96
C ALA A 332 -4.49 -2.72 -9.99
N ARG A 333 -4.04 -3.80 -9.36
CA ARG A 333 -4.73 -4.38 -8.19
C ARG A 333 -4.69 -3.38 -7.04
N GLU A 334 -5.78 -3.27 -6.30
CA GLU A 334 -5.87 -2.40 -5.10
C GLU A 334 -4.70 -2.64 -4.16
N ARG A 335 -4.45 -3.92 -3.87
CA ARG A 335 -3.38 -4.38 -2.98
C ARG A 335 -2.81 -5.71 -3.44
N LYS A 336 -1.59 -6.03 -3.01
CA LYS A 336 -1.08 -7.40 -3.07
C LYS A 336 -2.07 -8.35 -2.38
N GLY A 337 -2.56 -9.35 -3.12
CA GLY A 337 -3.52 -10.34 -2.64
C GLY A 337 -4.99 -9.99 -2.87
N SER A 338 -5.34 -8.88 -3.52
CA SER A 338 -6.75 -8.49 -3.75
C SER A 338 -7.47 -9.27 -4.86
N GLY A 339 -6.84 -10.30 -5.44
CA GLY A 339 -7.43 -11.13 -6.48
C GLY A 339 -7.78 -10.33 -7.74
N ASP A 340 -9.08 -10.30 -8.06
CA ASP A 340 -9.62 -9.59 -9.22
C ASP A 340 -10.02 -8.12 -8.90
N VAL A 341 -9.88 -7.64 -7.65
CA VAL A 341 -10.18 -6.24 -7.28
C VAL A 341 -9.07 -5.30 -7.75
N CYS A 342 -9.40 -4.42 -8.71
CA CYS A 342 -8.52 -3.38 -9.24
C CYS A 342 -9.04 -1.99 -8.88
N THR A 343 -8.13 -1.03 -8.67
CA THR A 343 -8.46 0.39 -8.40
C THR A 343 -8.31 1.22 -9.67
N SER A 344 -9.24 2.14 -9.91
CA SER A 344 -9.15 3.11 -11.00
C SER A 344 -8.05 4.14 -10.75
N GLY A 345 -8.03 4.82 -9.60
CA GLY A 345 -7.03 5.84 -9.28
C GLY A 345 -5.61 5.28 -9.22
N GLY A 346 -5.43 4.15 -8.54
CA GLY A 346 -4.15 3.44 -8.52
C GLY A 346 -3.72 2.94 -9.91
N THR A 347 -4.67 2.63 -10.80
CA THR A 347 -4.35 2.36 -12.22
C THR A 347 -3.83 3.60 -12.93
N GLY A 348 -4.37 4.79 -12.64
CA GLY A 348 -3.85 6.05 -13.18
C GLY A 348 -2.37 6.23 -12.82
N PHE A 349 -2.02 6.06 -11.55
CA PHE A 349 -0.63 6.14 -11.08
C PHE A 349 0.24 5.05 -11.74
N GLY A 350 -0.31 3.85 -11.90
CA GLY A 350 0.34 2.73 -12.58
C GLY A 350 0.64 2.99 -14.06
N LEU A 351 -0.26 3.66 -14.80
CA LEU A 351 -0.04 4.02 -16.21
C LEU A 351 1.15 4.97 -16.37
N MET A 352 1.27 5.96 -15.49
CA MET A 352 2.44 6.86 -15.46
C MET A 352 3.71 6.09 -15.09
N THR A 353 3.62 5.13 -14.17
CA THR A 353 4.76 4.27 -13.80
C THR A 353 5.19 3.33 -14.94
N ILE A 354 4.25 2.78 -15.72
CA ILE A 354 4.54 1.95 -16.90
C ILE A 354 5.24 2.78 -17.99
N MET A 355 4.80 4.02 -18.20
CA MET A 355 5.45 4.99 -19.08
C MET A 355 6.91 5.23 -18.66
N ILE A 356 7.14 5.47 -17.37
CA ILE A 356 8.49 5.65 -16.80
C ILE A 356 9.33 4.38 -16.99
N GLY A 357 8.71 3.19 -16.92
CA GLY A 357 9.41 1.94 -17.21
C GLY A 357 9.92 1.84 -18.64
N ALA A 358 9.25 2.47 -19.62
CA ALA A 358 9.80 2.62 -20.97
C ALA A 358 10.94 3.63 -21.02
N GLU A 359 10.76 4.78 -20.38
CA GLU A 359 11.75 5.87 -20.37
C GLU A 359 13.06 5.48 -19.70
N ARG A 360 12.97 4.75 -18.60
CA ARG A 360 14.10 4.23 -17.83
C ARG A 360 14.62 2.88 -18.34
N GLY A 361 14.03 2.33 -19.40
CA GLY A 361 14.50 1.10 -20.04
C GLY A 361 14.29 -0.18 -19.22
N PHE A 362 13.30 -0.21 -18.32
CA PHE A 362 12.90 -1.43 -17.60
C PHE A 362 12.26 -2.44 -18.55
N VAL A 363 11.50 -1.94 -19.52
CA VAL A 363 10.97 -2.70 -20.66
C VAL A 363 11.09 -1.91 -21.95
N PRO A 364 11.13 -2.57 -23.12
CA PRO A 364 11.06 -1.86 -24.40
C PRO A 364 9.79 -1.01 -24.48
N ARG A 365 9.89 0.16 -25.11
CA ARG A 365 8.75 1.08 -25.26
C ARG A 365 7.53 0.42 -25.92
N ASP A 366 7.74 -0.44 -26.91
CA ASP A 366 6.65 -1.14 -27.58
C ASP A 366 5.93 -2.11 -26.63
N SER A 367 6.65 -2.73 -25.69
CA SER A 367 6.09 -3.58 -24.63
C SER A 367 5.30 -2.77 -23.59
N ALA A 368 5.77 -1.57 -23.25
CA ALA A 368 5.02 -0.64 -22.40
C ALA A 368 3.76 -0.12 -23.13
N ALA A 369 3.88 0.28 -24.39
CA ALA A 369 2.77 0.74 -25.21
C ALA A 369 1.69 -0.35 -25.38
N ALA A 370 2.09 -1.60 -25.63
CA ALA A 370 1.16 -2.73 -25.69
C ALA A 370 0.40 -2.94 -24.37
N ARG A 371 1.09 -2.81 -23.23
CA ARG A 371 0.45 -2.88 -21.91
C ARG A 371 -0.51 -1.72 -21.67
N THR A 372 -0.09 -0.50 -21.96
CA THR A 372 -0.92 0.71 -21.86
C THR A 372 -2.18 0.58 -22.71
N LEU A 373 -2.05 0.12 -23.96
CA LEU A 373 -3.18 -0.07 -24.86
C LEU A 373 -4.15 -1.15 -24.36
N LYS A 374 -3.65 -2.23 -23.76
CA LYS A 374 -4.48 -3.26 -23.12
C LYS A 374 -5.34 -2.66 -22.00
N ILE A 375 -4.75 -1.82 -21.15
CA ILE A 375 -5.46 -1.13 -20.06
C ILE A 375 -6.54 -0.20 -20.62
N LEU A 376 -6.19 0.64 -21.61
CA LEU A 376 -7.13 1.59 -22.21
C LEU A 376 -8.30 0.89 -22.91
N ARG A 377 -8.04 -0.21 -23.62
CA ARG A 377 -9.08 -1.05 -24.23
C ARG A 377 -10.01 -1.63 -23.17
N PHE A 378 -9.47 -2.14 -22.06
CA PHE A 378 -10.31 -2.66 -20.98
C PHE A 378 -11.18 -1.56 -20.34
N LEU A 379 -10.59 -0.41 -20.00
CA LEU A 379 -11.31 0.71 -19.39
C LEU A 379 -12.41 1.29 -20.30
N GLN A 380 -12.20 1.28 -21.61
CA GLN A 380 -13.16 1.82 -22.58
C GLN A 380 -14.20 0.79 -23.03
N ASP A 381 -13.77 -0.44 -23.34
CA ASP A 381 -14.57 -1.42 -24.08
C ASP A 381 -15.25 -2.44 -23.13
N VAL A 382 -14.78 -2.55 -21.87
CA VAL A 382 -15.24 -3.58 -20.92
C VAL A 382 -15.71 -2.99 -19.59
N ALA A 383 -15.00 -2.01 -19.03
CA ALA A 383 -15.33 -1.47 -17.73
C ALA A 383 -16.65 -0.67 -17.72
N THR A 384 -17.44 -0.83 -16.67
CA THR A 384 -18.68 -0.07 -16.47
C THR A 384 -18.34 1.40 -16.20
N ARG A 385 -19.10 2.31 -16.82
CA ARG A 385 -18.94 3.76 -16.66
C ARG A 385 -20.26 4.43 -16.26
N TYR A 386 -20.15 5.53 -15.53
CA TYR A 386 -21.25 6.27 -14.93
C TYR A 386 -21.11 7.74 -15.29
N HIS A 387 -21.86 8.19 -16.29
CA HIS A 387 -21.69 9.54 -16.86
C HIS A 387 -20.22 9.79 -17.24
N GLY A 388 -19.64 8.78 -17.91
CA GLY A 388 -18.23 8.74 -18.29
C GLY A 388 -17.22 8.50 -17.17
N ALA A 389 -17.57 8.62 -15.89
CA ALA A 389 -16.67 8.30 -14.79
C ALA A 389 -16.56 6.78 -14.56
N TRP A 390 -15.47 6.33 -13.93
CA TRP A 390 -15.33 4.97 -13.43
C TRP A 390 -15.63 4.90 -11.94
N SER A 391 -15.96 3.70 -11.47
CA SER A 391 -16.01 3.40 -10.04
C SER A 391 -14.63 3.33 -9.42
N HIS A 392 -14.57 3.42 -8.09
CA HIS A 392 -13.34 3.24 -7.33
C HIS A 392 -12.73 1.86 -7.60
N TRP A 393 -13.50 0.79 -7.36
CA TRP A 393 -13.07 -0.58 -7.64
C TRP A 393 -13.77 -1.19 -8.84
N ILE A 394 -12.94 -1.78 -9.70
CA ILE A 394 -13.34 -2.48 -10.93
C ILE A 394 -12.88 -3.93 -10.81
N ASN A 395 -13.76 -4.87 -11.12
CA ASN A 395 -13.37 -6.25 -11.30
C ASN A 395 -12.48 -6.36 -12.54
N GLY A 396 -11.19 -6.65 -12.35
CA GLY A 396 -10.20 -6.71 -13.42
C GLY A 396 -10.44 -7.81 -14.45
N ARG A 397 -11.35 -8.76 -14.19
CA ARG A 397 -11.74 -9.81 -15.12
C ARG A 397 -12.98 -9.43 -15.92
N THR A 398 -14.00 -8.89 -15.26
CA THR A 398 -15.33 -8.66 -15.88
C THR A 398 -15.58 -7.22 -16.29
N GLY A 399 -14.88 -6.25 -15.69
CA GLY A 399 -15.11 -4.82 -15.88
C GLY A 399 -16.27 -4.25 -15.05
N GLU A 400 -16.95 -5.10 -14.28
CA GLU A 400 -18.04 -4.67 -13.40
C GLU A 400 -17.50 -3.91 -12.19
N THR A 401 -18.29 -2.95 -11.70
CA THR A 401 -18.00 -2.26 -10.45
C THR A 401 -18.06 -3.23 -9.28
N ILE A 402 -17.05 -3.15 -8.40
CA ILE A 402 -17.08 -3.75 -7.09
C ILE A 402 -17.40 -2.62 -6.11
N PRO A 403 -18.56 -2.64 -5.42
CA PRO A 403 -18.89 -1.57 -4.49
C PRO A 403 -17.85 -1.44 -3.39
N PHE A 404 -17.32 -0.24 -3.18
CA PHE A 404 -16.39 0.04 -2.09
C PHE A 404 -17.13 0.10 -0.75
N SER A 405 -18.37 0.60 -0.77
CA SER A 405 -19.29 0.61 0.37
C SER A 405 -20.74 0.51 -0.11
N GLN A 406 -21.71 0.50 0.81
CA GLN A 406 -23.13 0.35 0.47
C GLN A 406 -23.64 1.36 -0.57
N PHE A 407 -23.21 2.61 -0.51
CA PHE A 407 -23.68 3.68 -1.41
C PHE A 407 -22.65 4.07 -2.46
N ASP A 408 -21.49 3.42 -2.46
CA ASP A 408 -20.41 3.65 -3.41
C ASP A 408 -20.29 2.45 -4.36
N ASP A 409 -21.27 2.37 -5.27
CA ASP A 409 -21.46 1.33 -6.30
C ASP A 409 -21.59 1.94 -7.71
N GLY A 410 -21.12 3.17 -7.86
CA GLY A 410 -21.23 3.96 -9.08
C GLY A 410 -19.93 4.70 -9.41
N GLY A 411 -20.02 5.89 -9.99
CA GLY A 411 -18.84 6.67 -10.36
C GLY A 411 -18.19 7.35 -9.17
N ASP A 412 -16.88 7.21 -9.07
CA ASP A 412 -15.99 7.97 -8.18
C ASP A 412 -15.21 8.98 -9.03
N LEU A 413 -15.52 10.26 -8.82
CA LEU A 413 -14.95 11.36 -9.61
C LEU A 413 -13.50 11.67 -9.24
N VAL A 414 -13.07 11.39 -8.00
CA VAL A 414 -11.69 11.60 -7.56
C VAL A 414 -10.78 10.57 -8.19
N GLU A 415 -11.15 9.30 -8.12
CA GLU A 415 -10.41 8.20 -8.76
C GLU A 415 -10.39 8.35 -10.28
N THR A 416 -11.52 8.78 -10.87
CA THR A 416 -11.60 9.12 -12.30
C THR A 416 -10.63 10.25 -12.66
N ALA A 417 -10.51 11.29 -11.84
CA ALA A 417 -9.57 12.38 -12.11
C ALA A 417 -8.10 11.93 -12.07
N TYR A 418 -7.74 10.95 -11.24
CA TYR A 418 -6.41 10.35 -11.25
C TYR A 418 -6.14 9.56 -12.55
N LEU A 419 -7.12 8.81 -13.07
CA LEU A 419 -7.02 8.18 -14.39
C LEU A 419 -6.83 9.21 -15.50
N ILE A 420 -7.66 10.25 -15.52
CA ILE A 420 -7.58 11.28 -16.56
C ILE A 420 -6.27 12.06 -16.49
N GLN A 421 -5.76 12.36 -15.29
CA GLN A 421 -4.43 12.93 -15.12
C GLN A 421 -3.36 12.06 -15.80
N ALA A 422 -3.44 10.74 -15.63
CA ALA A 422 -2.53 9.82 -16.31
C ALA A 422 -2.76 9.78 -17.83
N PHE A 423 -4.01 9.76 -18.31
CA PHE A 423 -4.33 9.72 -19.74
C PHE A 423 -3.77 10.94 -20.48
N LEU A 424 -3.94 12.14 -19.93
CA LEU A 424 -3.40 13.37 -20.51
C LEU A 424 -1.86 13.38 -20.49
N THR A 425 -1.23 12.76 -19.49
CA THR A 425 0.23 12.58 -19.45
C THR A 425 0.69 11.63 -20.56
N ILE A 426 0.16 10.40 -20.61
CA ILE A 426 0.62 9.36 -21.54
C ILE A 426 0.22 9.66 -23.01
N ARG A 427 -0.85 10.43 -23.23
CA ARG A 427 -1.24 10.96 -24.55
C ARG A 427 -0.09 11.72 -25.20
N ASN A 428 0.66 12.51 -24.43
CA ASN A 428 1.79 13.29 -24.92
C ASN A 428 3.11 12.51 -24.90
N TYR A 429 3.16 11.37 -24.21
CA TYR A 429 4.33 10.48 -24.27
C TYR A 429 4.33 9.62 -25.53
N TYR A 430 3.20 8.97 -25.82
CA TYR A 430 3.05 8.02 -26.93
C TYR A 430 2.75 8.73 -28.26
N THR A 431 3.75 9.42 -28.83
CA THR A 431 3.64 10.27 -30.01
C THR A 431 4.18 9.68 -31.32
N ARG A 432 4.77 8.48 -31.31
CA ARG A 432 5.29 7.84 -32.54
C ARG A 432 4.15 7.65 -33.55
N ASP A 433 4.49 7.75 -34.83
CA ASP A 433 3.56 7.52 -35.92
C ASP A 433 3.43 6.02 -36.23
N ASN A 434 2.72 5.30 -35.35
CA ASN A 434 2.38 3.90 -35.55
C ASN A 434 0.95 3.63 -35.03
N ALA A 435 0.39 2.47 -35.40
CA ALA A 435 -1.00 2.14 -35.07
C ALA A 435 -1.27 2.07 -33.56
N VAL A 436 -0.34 1.49 -32.78
CA VAL A 436 -0.49 1.31 -31.32
C VAL A 436 -0.53 2.65 -30.61
N GLU A 437 0.46 3.51 -30.83
CA GLU A 437 0.56 4.81 -30.17
C GLU A 437 -0.53 5.77 -30.66
N ARG A 438 -0.95 5.68 -31.93
CA ARG A 438 -2.11 6.43 -32.44
C ARG A 438 -3.41 6.01 -31.75
N GLU A 439 -3.63 4.71 -31.54
CA GLU A 439 -4.80 4.22 -30.80
C GLU A 439 -4.76 4.65 -29.33
N ILE A 440 -3.59 4.62 -28.67
CA ILE A 440 -3.42 5.14 -27.31
C ILE A 440 -3.87 6.61 -27.24
N ARG A 441 -3.36 7.47 -28.12
CA ARG A 441 -3.72 8.91 -28.13
C ARG A 441 -5.20 9.13 -28.38
N ASN A 442 -5.79 8.40 -29.32
CA ASN A 442 -7.21 8.49 -29.64
C ASN A 442 -8.08 8.08 -28.44
N ARG A 443 -7.77 6.94 -27.82
CA ARG A 443 -8.52 6.44 -26.66
C ARG A 443 -8.37 7.35 -25.45
N CYS A 444 -7.16 7.82 -25.14
CA CYS A 444 -6.95 8.79 -24.06
C CYS A 444 -7.79 10.06 -24.27
N THR A 445 -7.84 10.56 -25.51
CA THR A 445 -8.60 11.76 -25.86
C THR A 445 -10.11 11.52 -25.74
N GLN A 446 -10.60 10.42 -26.31
CA GLN A 446 -12.02 10.08 -26.28
C GLN A 446 -12.51 9.84 -24.84
N LEU A 447 -11.79 9.01 -24.08
CA LEU A 447 -12.12 8.70 -22.69
C LEU A 447 -12.18 9.95 -21.82
N TRP A 448 -11.24 10.87 -21.98
CA TRP A 448 -11.23 12.19 -21.34
C TRP A 448 -12.47 13.02 -21.70
N GLN A 449 -12.78 13.12 -22.99
CA GLN A 449 -13.91 13.90 -23.51
C GLN A 449 -15.27 13.33 -23.12
N GLU A 450 -15.35 12.05 -22.80
CA GLU A 450 -16.60 11.39 -22.41
C GLU A 450 -16.92 11.50 -20.91
N VAL A 451 -16.00 11.99 -20.07
CA VAL A 451 -16.31 12.24 -18.64
C VAL A 451 -17.22 13.46 -18.51
N GLU A 452 -18.44 13.25 -18.05
CA GLU A 452 -19.45 14.30 -17.86
C GLU A 452 -19.22 15.01 -16.51
N TRP A 453 -18.16 15.83 -16.40
CA TRP A 453 -17.84 16.51 -15.13
C TRP A 453 -18.97 17.41 -14.63
N ASP A 454 -19.73 18.01 -15.54
CA ASP A 454 -20.88 18.85 -15.23
C ASP A 454 -22.04 18.07 -14.62
N TRP A 455 -22.20 16.77 -14.94
CA TRP A 455 -23.16 15.89 -14.28
C TRP A 455 -22.94 15.82 -12.77
N TYR A 456 -21.67 15.79 -12.34
CA TYR A 456 -21.29 15.71 -10.93
C TYR A 456 -21.51 17.00 -10.13
N ARG A 457 -22.19 17.98 -10.73
CA ARG A 457 -22.78 19.14 -10.04
C ARG A 457 -24.23 18.93 -9.63
N ARG A 458 -24.81 17.77 -9.96
CA ARG A 458 -26.24 17.43 -9.80
C ARG A 458 -27.16 18.21 -10.73
N ASN A 459 -28.45 17.88 -10.65
CA ASN A 459 -29.53 18.60 -11.31
C ASN A 459 -30.59 19.02 -10.27
N PRO A 460 -30.83 20.34 -10.06
CA PRO A 460 -30.16 21.46 -10.70
C PRO A 460 -28.67 21.57 -10.30
N PRO A 461 -27.79 22.16 -11.14
CA PRO A 461 -26.37 22.28 -10.85
C PRO A 461 -26.08 23.11 -9.60
N GLU A 462 -25.18 22.61 -8.74
CA GLU A 462 -24.65 23.31 -7.58
C GLU A 462 -23.28 23.96 -7.86
N ASP A 463 -22.85 24.85 -6.95
CA ASP A 463 -21.53 25.51 -6.98
C ASP A 463 -20.40 24.61 -6.42
N LYS A 464 -20.51 23.30 -6.61
CA LYS A 464 -19.57 22.27 -6.15
C LYS A 464 -19.66 21.00 -6.97
N LEU A 465 -18.58 20.24 -6.97
CA LEU A 465 -18.54 18.87 -7.51
C LEU A 465 -18.77 17.88 -6.37
N TYR A 466 -19.40 16.76 -6.69
CA TYR A 466 -19.62 15.66 -5.77
C TYR A 466 -18.70 14.49 -6.12
N TRP A 467 -18.20 13.84 -5.07
CA TRP A 467 -17.26 12.74 -5.19
C TRP A 467 -17.90 11.52 -5.85
N HIS A 468 -19.14 11.19 -5.47
CA HIS A 468 -19.78 9.95 -5.90
C HIS A 468 -21.13 10.23 -6.56
N TRP A 469 -21.46 9.39 -7.55
CA TRP A 469 -22.82 9.22 -8.06
C TRP A 469 -23.12 7.74 -8.24
N SER A 470 -24.25 7.27 -7.71
CA SER A 470 -24.69 5.88 -7.79
C SER A 470 -25.85 5.71 -8.78
N PRO A 471 -25.84 4.66 -9.63
CA PRO A 471 -27.01 4.32 -10.44
C PRO A 471 -28.20 3.82 -9.60
N ASN A 472 -27.95 3.28 -8.40
CA ASN A 472 -28.95 2.67 -7.54
C ASN A 472 -29.42 3.60 -6.41
N TYR A 473 -28.55 4.51 -5.98
CA TYR A 473 -28.75 5.38 -4.82
C TYR A 473 -28.65 6.88 -5.15
N GLY A 474 -28.40 7.24 -6.41
CA GLY A 474 -28.22 8.62 -6.85
C GLY A 474 -27.10 9.30 -6.06
N TRP A 475 -27.42 10.38 -5.36
CA TRP A 475 -26.47 11.19 -4.62
C TRP A 475 -26.37 10.84 -3.12
N ALA A 476 -26.79 9.64 -2.70
CA ALA A 476 -26.90 9.26 -1.29
C ALA A 476 -25.58 9.37 -0.49
N MET A 477 -24.42 9.09 -1.12
CA MET A 477 -23.11 9.33 -0.51
C MET A 477 -22.91 10.80 -0.12
N ASN A 478 -23.50 11.72 -0.89
CA ASN A 478 -23.61 13.15 -0.59
C ASN A 478 -22.31 13.81 -0.10
N MET A 479 -21.19 13.47 -0.74
CA MET A 479 -19.87 13.98 -0.35
C MET A 479 -19.41 15.06 -1.34
N PRO A 480 -19.54 16.35 -0.99
CA PRO A 480 -19.01 17.42 -1.82
C PRO A 480 -17.47 17.43 -1.76
N ILE A 481 -16.83 17.62 -2.91
CA ILE A 481 -15.39 17.75 -3.00
C ILE A 481 -15.04 19.19 -2.64
N VAL A 482 -14.32 19.37 -1.54
CA VAL A 482 -13.89 20.68 -1.07
C VAL A 482 -12.46 20.61 -0.55
N GLY A 483 -11.70 21.67 -0.79
CA GLY A 483 -10.31 21.74 -0.42
C GLY A 483 -10.08 22.21 1.01
N PHE A 484 -8.85 22.10 1.52
CA PHE A 484 -7.71 21.47 0.85
C PHE A 484 -7.65 19.98 1.18
N ASN A 485 -7.50 19.14 0.16
CA ASN A 485 -7.27 17.70 0.28
C ASN A 485 -6.61 17.16 -1.02
N GLU A 486 -6.68 15.87 -1.27
CA GLU A 486 -6.09 15.17 -2.43
C GLU A 486 -6.77 15.43 -3.78
N ALA A 487 -7.93 16.08 -3.79
CA ALA A 487 -8.86 16.12 -4.93
C ALA A 487 -8.80 17.41 -5.76
N MET A 488 -7.75 18.22 -5.62
CA MET A 488 -7.60 19.47 -6.40
C MET A 488 -7.70 19.21 -7.91
N ILE A 489 -7.07 18.13 -8.39
CA ILE A 489 -7.03 17.76 -9.81
C ILE A 489 -8.42 17.52 -10.40
N VAL A 490 -9.41 17.15 -9.58
CA VAL A 490 -10.81 16.99 -10.03
C VAL A 490 -11.35 18.31 -10.58
N TYR A 491 -11.19 19.39 -9.83
CA TYR A 491 -11.66 20.72 -10.27
C TYR A 491 -10.86 21.22 -11.46
N LEU A 492 -9.54 21.04 -11.45
CA LEU A 492 -8.69 21.47 -12.56
C LEU A 492 -9.07 20.77 -13.86
N LEU A 493 -9.31 19.45 -13.81
CA LEU A 493 -9.76 18.69 -14.97
C LEU A 493 -11.20 19.04 -15.35
N ALA A 494 -12.13 19.12 -14.41
CA ALA A 494 -13.50 19.51 -14.72
C ALA A 494 -13.60 20.87 -15.43
N ILE A 495 -12.75 21.83 -15.07
CA ILE A 495 -12.69 23.14 -15.74
C ILE A 495 -11.97 23.05 -17.10
N ALA A 496 -10.95 22.19 -17.21
CA ALA A 496 -10.23 21.97 -18.46
C ALA A 496 -11.01 21.14 -19.50
N SER A 497 -12.09 20.46 -19.12
CA SER A 497 -12.83 19.58 -20.02
C SER A 497 -13.35 20.31 -21.26
N PRO A 498 -13.06 19.83 -22.49
CA PRO A 498 -13.47 20.51 -23.71
C PRO A 498 -14.93 20.23 -24.11
N THR A 499 -15.59 19.25 -23.47
CA THR A 499 -16.93 18.75 -23.84
C THR A 499 -17.93 18.89 -22.71
N HIS A 500 -17.48 18.67 -21.48
CA HIS A 500 -18.28 18.75 -20.26
C HIS A 500 -17.63 19.68 -19.23
N PRO A 501 -17.31 20.95 -19.59
CA PRO A 501 -16.65 21.88 -18.68
C PRO A 501 -17.57 22.29 -17.53
N VAL A 502 -16.95 22.60 -16.40
CA VAL A 502 -17.61 23.34 -15.32
C VAL A 502 -17.09 24.78 -15.24
N PRO A 503 -17.87 25.74 -14.72
CA PRO A 503 -17.44 27.13 -14.63
C PRO A 503 -16.12 27.30 -13.85
N PRO A 504 -15.16 28.11 -14.32
CA PRO A 504 -13.87 28.29 -13.66
C PRO A 504 -13.98 28.87 -12.24
N GLU A 505 -15.04 29.63 -11.95
CA GLU A 505 -15.31 30.16 -10.62
C GLU A 505 -15.56 29.07 -9.57
N LEU A 506 -15.90 27.84 -9.99
CA LEU A 506 -16.05 26.71 -9.08
C LEU A 506 -14.73 26.33 -8.40
N TYR A 507 -13.59 26.70 -8.96
CA TYR A 507 -12.32 26.59 -8.24
C TYR A 507 -12.34 27.40 -6.93
N TYR A 508 -12.91 28.61 -6.94
CA TYR A 508 -12.98 29.45 -5.73
C TYR A 508 -14.26 29.27 -4.91
N ARG A 509 -15.38 28.94 -5.54
CA ARG A 509 -16.67 28.77 -4.85
C ARG A 509 -16.89 27.36 -4.30
N GLY A 510 -16.37 26.36 -5.01
CA GLY A 510 -16.43 24.95 -4.63
C GLY A 510 -15.16 24.53 -3.90
N TRP A 511 -14.06 24.34 -4.65
CA TRP A 511 -12.80 23.82 -4.11
C TRP A 511 -12.24 24.68 -2.96
N ALA A 512 -11.92 25.94 -3.23
CA ALA A 512 -11.38 26.87 -2.25
C ALA A 512 -12.47 27.68 -1.50
N GLY A 513 -13.73 27.27 -1.64
CA GLY A 513 -14.89 27.95 -1.04
C GLY A 513 -15.03 27.82 0.48
N PRO A 514 -14.66 26.68 1.12
CA PRO A 514 -14.78 26.58 2.57
C PRO A 514 -13.95 27.63 3.30
N SER A 515 -14.52 28.20 4.37
CA SER A 515 -13.79 29.12 5.25
C SER A 515 -12.54 28.52 5.91
N THR A 516 -12.40 27.19 5.88
CA THR A 516 -11.26 26.42 6.38
C THR A 516 -10.16 26.20 5.35
N TYR A 517 -10.35 26.66 4.10
CA TYR A 517 -9.36 26.50 3.03
C TYR A 517 -8.08 27.28 3.32
N VAL A 518 -8.22 28.57 3.66
CA VAL A 518 -7.08 29.44 3.98
C VAL A 518 -6.61 29.18 5.41
N ASN A 519 -5.32 28.96 5.57
CA ASN A 519 -4.68 28.70 6.86
C ASN A 519 -3.85 29.92 7.31
N GLY A 520 -2.73 30.17 6.63
CA GLY A 520 -1.84 31.31 6.87
C GLY A 520 -1.06 31.28 8.19
N ASN A 521 -1.09 30.17 8.93
CA ASN A 521 -0.34 30.01 10.18
C ASN A 521 1.09 29.51 9.94
N VAL A 522 1.93 29.61 10.97
CA VAL A 522 3.30 29.11 10.96
C VAL A 522 3.40 27.90 11.87
N TYR A 523 3.87 26.77 11.34
CA TYR A 523 4.10 25.53 12.07
C TYR A 523 5.57 25.16 11.91
N TYR A 524 6.28 24.93 13.03
CA TYR A 524 7.71 24.60 13.02
C TYR A 524 8.60 25.56 12.18
N GLY A 525 8.20 26.84 12.09
CA GLY A 525 8.91 27.86 11.31
C GLY A 525 8.48 27.98 9.84
N TYR A 526 7.60 27.11 9.35
CA TYR A 526 7.12 27.11 7.96
C TYR A 526 5.70 27.68 7.87
N THR A 527 5.49 28.59 6.92
CA THR A 527 4.16 29.15 6.68
C THR A 527 3.34 28.17 5.86
N GLN A 528 2.20 27.73 6.38
CA GLN A 528 1.23 26.97 5.62
C GLN A 528 0.12 27.91 5.16
N TRP A 529 0.06 28.20 3.87
CA TRP A 529 -0.90 29.18 3.32
C TRP A 529 -2.31 28.61 3.22
N VAL A 530 -2.44 27.36 2.74
CA VAL A 530 -3.73 26.70 2.57
C VAL A 530 -3.73 25.29 3.18
N GLY A 531 -4.93 24.84 3.52
CA GLY A 531 -5.25 23.51 4.02
C GLY A 531 -5.30 23.34 5.53
N PRO A 532 -5.67 22.13 6.00
CA PRO A 532 -5.92 21.88 7.42
C PRO A 532 -4.64 22.11 8.23
N PRO A 533 -4.73 22.44 9.53
CA PRO A 533 -3.55 22.60 10.39
C PRO A 533 -2.57 21.43 10.22
N TYR A 534 -1.28 21.74 10.02
CA TYR A 534 -0.22 20.76 9.77
C TYR A 534 -0.32 19.97 8.45
N GLY A 535 -1.24 20.36 7.55
CA GLY A 535 -1.29 19.91 6.16
C GLY A 535 -2.16 18.68 5.87
N GLY A 536 -2.62 17.96 6.90
CA GLY A 536 -3.32 16.68 6.73
C GLY A 536 -2.37 15.53 6.38
N PRO A 537 -2.86 14.38 5.90
CA PRO A 537 -2.02 13.29 5.39
C PRO A 537 -1.15 13.75 4.22
N LEU A 538 0.12 13.33 4.19
CA LEU A 538 1.08 13.92 3.26
C LEU A 538 0.76 13.65 1.78
N PHE A 539 0.00 12.58 1.47
CA PHE A 539 -0.46 12.28 0.11
C PHE A 539 -1.31 13.38 -0.53
N PHE A 540 -1.87 14.31 0.26
CA PHE A 540 -2.53 15.52 -0.26
C PHE A 540 -1.60 16.33 -1.16
N THR A 541 -0.29 16.26 -0.93
CA THR A 541 0.73 16.92 -1.76
C THR A 541 1.24 16.06 -2.91
N HIS A 542 0.72 14.85 -3.11
CA HIS A 542 1.19 13.89 -4.11
C HIS A 542 0.18 13.67 -5.23
N TYR A 543 -1.02 13.19 -4.93
CA TYR A 543 -1.89 12.56 -5.94
C TYR A 543 -2.34 13.53 -7.04
N SER A 544 -2.73 14.75 -6.65
CA SER A 544 -3.09 15.82 -7.59
C SER A 544 -1.89 16.43 -8.33
N PHE A 545 -0.66 16.04 -7.99
CA PHE A 545 0.58 16.69 -8.43
C PHE A 545 1.54 15.72 -9.15
N LEU A 546 1.08 14.51 -9.50
CA LEU A 546 1.88 13.57 -10.27
C LEU A 546 2.09 14.08 -11.71
N GLY A 547 1.01 14.58 -12.32
CA GLY A 547 1.03 15.22 -13.64
C GLY A 547 0.94 16.73 -13.54
N PHE A 548 0.05 17.29 -12.71
CA PHE A 548 -0.02 18.74 -12.58
C PHE A 548 1.23 19.30 -11.90
N ASP A 549 1.96 20.18 -12.59
CA ASP A 549 3.18 20.80 -12.08
C ASP A 549 2.85 21.98 -11.15
N PRO A 550 3.10 21.87 -9.84
CA PRO A 550 2.79 22.95 -8.91
C PRO A 550 3.81 24.09 -8.94
N ARG A 551 4.96 23.93 -9.61
CA ARG A 551 6.00 24.97 -9.69
C ARG A 551 5.47 26.19 -10.41
N ASP A 552 5.77 27.36 -9.87
CA ASP A 552 5.38 28.65 -10.45
C ASP A 552 3.87 28.79 -10.71
N LYS A 553 3.02 28.05 -9.99
CA LYS A 553 1.56 28.13 -10.08
C LYS A 553 0.99 28.84 -8.86
N TRP A 554 0.51 30.06 -9.09
CA TRP A 554 -0.09 30.90 -8.05
C TRP A 554 -1.58 31.08 -8.30
N ASP A 555 -2.39 30.70 -7.33
CA ASP A 555 -3.78 31.16 -7.27
C ASP A 555 -3.89 32.43 -6.40
N ALA A 556 -5.11 32.78 -5.98
CA ALA A 556 -5.35 33.90 -5.09
C ALA A 556 -4.75 33.75 -3.68
N PHE A 557 -4.30 32.54 -3.30
CA PHE A 557 -3.89 32.20 -1.94
C PHE A 557 -2.41 31.81 -1.83
N CYS A 558 -1.87 31.00 -2.72
CA CYS A 558 -0.48 30.54 -2.57
C CYS A 558 0.14 30.06 -3.87
N ASN A 559 1.46 29.87 -3.80
CA ASN A 559 2.16 28.98 -4.72
C ASN A 559 2.00 27.54 -4.22
N TYR A 560 1.51 26.64 -5.06
CA TYR A 560 1.27 25.25 -4.65
C TYR A 560 2.55 24.48 -4.37
N PHE A 561 3.65 24.73 -5.10
CA PHE A 561 4.92 24.07 -4.82
C PHE A 561 5.48 24.49 -3.45
N GLU A 562 5.47 25.79 -3.14
CA GLU A 562 5.92 26.28 -1.84
C GLU A 562 5.02 25.81 -0.70
N ASN A 563 3.69 25.80 -0.90
CA ASN A 563 2.76 25.31 0.11
C ASN A 563 2.96 23.81 0.38
N ASN A 564 3.07 23.00 -0.68
CA ASN A 564 3.32 21.57 -0.57
C ASN A 564 4.68 21.29 0.10
N ARG A 565 5.73 22.02 -0.29
CA ARG A 565 7.05 21.95 0.33
C ARG A 565 7.02 22.29 1.81
N ASN A 566 6.30 23.34 2.19
CA ASN A 566 6.16 23.69 3.60
C ASN A 566 5.36 22.64 4.38
N ILE A 567 4.30 22.06 3.81
CA ILE A 567 3.58 20.94 4.43
C ILE A 567 4.53 19.74 4.66
N THR A 568 5.34 19.38 3.68
CA THR A 568 6.35 18.30 3.82
C THR A 568 7.35 18.61 4.94
N LEU A 569 7.88 19.83 4.99
CA LEU A 569 8.83 20.24 6.02
C LEU A 569 8.19 20.28 7.42
N ILE A 570 6.90 20.63 7.51
CA ILE A 570 6.11 20.56 8.75
C ILE A 570 5.98 19.11 9.23
N HIS A 571 5.66 18.17 8.33
CA HIS A 571 5.58 16.74 8.64
C HIS A 571 6.91 16.19 9.17
N ARG A 572 8.00 16.50 8.48
CA ARG A 572 9.34 16.10 8.92
C ARG A 572 9.71 16.73 10.27
N ALA A 573 9.48 18.03 10.45
CA ALA A 573 9.77 18.72 11.70
C ALA A 573 8.93 18.20 12.87
N TYR A 574 7.67 17.82 12.62
CA TYR A 574 6.83 17.15 13.61
C TYR A 574 7.42 15.81 14.05
N CYS A 575 7.86 14.97 13.10
CA CYS A 575 8.48 13.67 13.43
C CYS A 575 9.80 13.84 14.19
N ILE A 576 10.61 14.85 13.84
CA ILE A 576 11.83 15.20 14.59
C ILE A 576 11.50 15.67 16.02
N ALA A 577 10.48 16.53 16.17
CA ALA A 577 10.06 17.02 17.49
C ALA A 577 9.43 15.90 18.33
N ASN A 578 8.82 14.92 17.67
CA ASN A 578 8.22 13.72 18.25
C ASN A 578 7.40 13.99 19.53
N PRO A 579 6.37 14.85 19.48
CA PRO A 579 5.66 15.30 20.67
C PRO A 579 4.85 14.18 21.37
N LEU A 580 4.58 13.08 20.66
CA LEU A 580 3.90 11.90 21.19
C LEU A 580 4.88 10.80 21.64
N HIS A 581 6.19 11.04 21.54
CA HIS A 581 7.25 10.10 21.92
C HIS A 581 7.14 8.73 21.21
N GLN A 582 6.78 8.75 19.92
CA GLN A 582 6.73 7.56 19.08
C GLN A 582 8.12 6.94 18.91
N VAL A 583 8.17 5.62 18.91
CA VAL A 583 9.45 4.89 18.81
C VAL A 583 10.04 5.08 17.42
N GLY A 584 11.30 5.53 17.39
CA GLY A 584 12.12 5.61 16.17
C GLY A 584 11.92 6.85 15.31
N TYR A 585 10.92 7.69 15.57
CA TYR A 585 10.72 8.93 14.82
C TYR A 585 11.93 9.86 14.97
N ASP A 586 12.47 10.32 13.86
CA ASP A 586 13.58 11.25 13.82
C ASP A 586 13.70 11.96 12.45
N SER A 587 14.90 12.47 12.15
CA SER A 587 15.20 13.19 10.91
C SER A 587 15.27 12.31 9.64
N LEU A 588 15.32 10.98 9.82
CA LEU A 588 15.42 9.92 8.80
C LEU A 588 14.23 8.94 8.85
N VAL A 589 13.42 8.97 9.91
CA VAL A 589 12.19 8.20 10.07
C VAL A 589 11.03 9.16 10.26
N TRP A 590 10.45 9.58 9.13
CA TRP A 590 9.32 10.50 9.05
C TRP A 590 8.46 10.19 7.84
N GLY A 591 7.25 10.76 7.83
CA GLY A 591 6.30 10.61 6.73
C GLY A 591 5.01 9.97 7.21
N LEU A 592 4.04 10.82 7.57
CA LEU A 592 2.71 10.41 8.00
C LEU A 592 1.74 10.58 6.83
N THR A 593 1.13 9.48 6.41
CA THR A 593 0.11 9.52 5.36
C THR A 593 -0.85 8.36 5.52
N ALA A 594 -1.90 8.32 4.70
CA ALA A 594 -2.85 7.22 4.74
C ALA A 594 -2.21 5.90 4.30
N SER A 595 -2.45 4.83 5.05
CA SER A 595 -1.93 3.48 4.78
C SER A 595 -2.67 2.43 5.60
N ASP A 596 -2.37 1.16 5.36
CA ASP A 596 -2.60 0.13 6.37
C ASP A 596 -1.74 0.41 7.63
N ASP A 597 -2.25 0.03 8.79
CA ASP A 597 -1.59 0.10 10.10
C ASP A 597 -1.82 -1.21 10.88
N PRO A 598 -1.24 -1.41 12.07
CA PRO A 598 -1.43 -2.64 12.85
C PRO A 598 -2.90 -2.97 13.21
N TRP A 599 -3.82 -2.01 13.07
CA TRP A 599 -5.22 -2.10 13.48
C TRP A 599 -6.21 -1.96 12.32
N GLY A 600 -5.75 -1.74 11.09
CA GLY A 600 -6.60 -1.59 9.91
C GLY A 600 -6.04 -0.58 8.93
N TYR A 601 -6.86 0.39 8.55
CA TYR A 601 -6.49 1.48 7.66
C TYR A 601 -6.73 2.82 8.36
N ARG A 602 -5.80 3.76 8.20
CA ARG A 602 -5.91 5.08 8.81
C ARG A 602 -5.23 6.13 7.94
N ALA A 603 -5.86 7.30 7.87
CA ALA A 603 -5.27 8.50 7.29
C ALA A 603 -4.33 9.17 8.32
N HIS A 604 -3.08 8.73 8.42
CA HIS A 604 -2.13 9.29 9.40
C HIS A 604 -1.76 10.73 9.04
N GLU A 605 -1.71 11.58 10.07
CA GLU A 605 -1.34 12.99 10.00
C GLU A 605 -0.75 13.44 11.35
N PRO A 606 0.01 14.56 11.40
CA PRO A 606 0.54 15.09 12.65
C PRO A 606 -0.53 15.27 13.74
N PHE A 607 -0.20 14.86 14.97
CA PHE A 607 -1.05 14.87 16.16
C PHE A 607 -2.22 13.87 16.12
N GLN A 608 -3.38 14.26 15.58
CA GLN A 608 -4.65 13.60 15.92
C GLN A 608 -4.76 12.16 15.40
N ALA A 609 -4.10 11.86 14.28
CA ALA A 609 -4.09 10.52 13.69
C ALA A 609 -2.71 9.85 13.69
N ASP A 610 -1.73 10.41 14.40
CA ASP A 610 -0.44 9.78 14.61
C ASP A 610 -0.54 8.70 15.69
N ASN A 611 -0.33 7.45 15.28
CA ASN A 611 -0.29 6.28 16.14
C ASN A 611 1.10 5.62 16.21
N GLY A 612 2.14 6.23 15.61
CA GLY A 612 3.49 5.66 15.52
C GLY A 612 3.78 4.92 14.21
N THR A 613 2.81 4.82 13.30
CA THR A 613 2.98 4.20 11.97
C THR A 613 3.64 5.19 11.00
N ILE A 614 4.66 4.75 10.27
CA ILE A 614 5.33 5.48 9.20
C ILE A 614 5.07 4.77 7.88
N THR A 615 4.81 5.55 6.84
CA THR A 615 4.47 5.05 5.51
C THR A 615 5.54 5.53 4.52
N PRO A 616 6.38 4.64 3.94
CA PRO A 616 7.50 5.04 3.09
C PRO A 616 7.14 6.00 1.94
N THR A 617 5.96 5.82 1.32
CA THR A 617 5.52 6.70 0.22
C THR A 617 5.44 8.18 0.63
N ALA A 618 5.17 8.47 1.90
CA ALA A 618 5.05 9.84 2.39
C ALA A 618 6.34 10.64 2.15
N ALA A 619 7.47 10.14 2.66
CA ALA A 619 8.76 10.80 2.50
C ALA A 619 9.32 10.66 1.07
N ILE A 620 9.12 9.51 0.43
CA ILE A 620 9.71 9.22 -0.88
C ILE A 620 9.01 10.00 -1.98
N SER A 621 7.67 10.03 -1.99
CA SER A 621 6.90 10.76 -3.00
C SER A 621 6.97 12.28 -2.79
N ALA A 622 7.48 12.75 -1.66
CA ALA A 622 7.76 14.17 -1.43
C ALA A 622 9.12 14.64 -1.98
N ILE A 623 9.89 13.77 -2.67
CA ILE A 623 11.23 14.06 -3.17
C ILE A 623 11.35 15.32 -4.05
N PRO A 624 10.37 15.75 -4.88
CA PRO A 624 10.50 17.01 -5.61
C PRO A 624 10.49 18.24 -4.71
N TYR A 625 9.94 18.14 -3.50
CA TYR A 625 9.81 19.23 -2.56
C TYR A 625 11.00 19.32 -1.59
N THR A 626 11.47 18.16 -1.11
CA THR A 626 12.53 18.03 -0.10
C THR A 626 13.56 16.95 -0.52
N PRO A 627 14.29 17.15 -1.62
CA PRO A 627 15.09 16.08 -2.22
C PRO A 627 16.18 15.54 -1.31
N GLU A 628 16.88 16.42 -0.58
CA GLU A 628 17.94 16.03 0.34
C GLU A 628 17.39 15.15 1.48
N GLU A 629 16.31 15.59 2.12
CA GLU A 629 15.67 14.88 3.23
C GLU A 629 15.02 13.57 2.80
N SER A 630 14.31 13.58 1.67
CA SER A 630 13.65 12.40 1.11
C SER A 630 14.66 11.35 0.67
N ILE A 631 15.77 11.73 0.03
CA ILE A 631 16.84 10.80 -0.36
C ILE A 631 17.54 10.23 0.88
N ALA A 632 17.81 11.03 1.91
CA ALA A 632 18.41 10.55 3.16
C ALA A 632 17.51 9.51 3.85
N THR A 633 16.21 9.79 3.88
CA THR A 633 15.17 8.90 4.44
C THR A 633 15.02 7.61 3.65
N LEU A 634 14.96 7.70 2.32
CA LEU A 634 14.92 6.55 1.43
C LEU A 634 16.14 5.65 1.64
N LYS A 635 17.34 6.22 1.76
CA LYS A 635 18.56 5.47 2.07
C LYS A 635 18.48 4.80 3.43
N HIS A 636 17.98 5.48 4.45
CA HIS A 636 17.78 4.89 5.77
C HIS A 636 16.80 3.71 5.71
N PHE A 637 15.64 3.91 5.08
CA PHE A 637 14.64 2.85 4.88
C PHE A 637 15.21 1.66 4.13
N TYR A 638 16.00 1.88 3.08
CA TYR A 638 16.56 0.78 2.30
C TYR A 638 17.72 0.07 3.03
N TYR A 639 18.73 0.81 3.48
CA TYR A 639 19.96 0.21 4.01
C TYR A 639 19.88 -0.23 5.47
N GLN A 640 19.04 0.42 6.28
CA GLN A 640 18.93 0.10 7.71
C GLN A 640 17.70 -0.75 8.02
N LEU A 641 16.57 -0.48 7.36
CA LEU A 641 15.30 -1.17 7.61
C LEU A 641 14.90 -2.15 6.50
N GLY A 642 15.57 -2.12 5.33
CA GLY A 642 15.13 -2.82 4.13
C GLY A 642 15.24 -4.34 4.18
N ARG A 643 15.70 -4.92 5.29
CA ARG A 643 15.49 -6.34 5.57
C ARG A 643 14.00 -6.63 5.82
N ASP A 644 13.33 -5.74 6.53
CA ASP A 644 11.95 -5.94 7.03
C ASP A 644 10.92 -5.15 6.20
N ILE A 645 11.31 -4.02 5.59
CA ILE A 645 10.38 -3.14 4.86
C ILE A 645 10.58 -3.12 3.34
N TRP A 646 11.42 -3.98 2.77
CA TRP A 646 11.59 -4.08 1.31
C TRP A 646 11.14 -5.45 0.79
N SER A 647 10.36 -5.42 -0.29
CA SER A 647 9.76 -6.57 -0.95
C SER A 647 10.14 -6.64 -2.43
N GLU A 648 9.61 -7.63 -3.15
CA GLU A 648 9.75 -7.73 -4.60
C GLU A 648 9.10 -6.57 -5.39
N PHE A 649 8.24 -5.79 -4.75
CA PHE A 649 7.59 -4.61 -5.34
C PHE A 649 8.06 -3.29 -4.71
N GLY A 650 9.15 -3.30 -3.95
CA GLY A 650 9.74 -2.12 -3.31
C GLY A 650 9.37 -2.05 -1.84
N PHE A 651 9.28 -0.84 -1.30
CA PHE A 651 8.89 -0.66 0.09
C PHE A 651 7.50 -1.26 0.36
N VAL A 652 7.33 -1.89 1.53
CA VAL A 652 6.00 -2.28 2.04
C VAL A 652 5.18 -1.03 2.36
N ASP A 653 3.88 -1.21 2.51
CA ASP A 653 2.94 -0.09 2.68
C ASP A 653 3.30 0.81 3.86
N ALA A 654 3.53 0.22 5.05
CA ALA A 654 3.87 0.94 6.26
C ALA A 654 4.64 0.09 7.26
N PHE A 655 5.18 0.73 8.29
CA PHE A 655 5.79 0.07 9.44
C PHE A 655 5.55 0.83 10.74
N HIS A 656 5.60 0.13 11.86
CA HIS A 656 5.45 0.69 13.19
C HIS A 656 6.51 0.08 14.12
N LEU A 657 7.60 0.82 14.37
CA LEU A 657 8.74 0.32 15.15
C LEU A 657 8.38 0.02 16.61
N GLY A 658 7.53 0.84 17.23
CA GLY A 658 7.06 0.61 18.61
C GLY A 658 6.23 -0.66 18.81
N GLN A 659 5.61 -1.21 17.76
CA GLN A 659 4.88 -2.48 17.78
C GLN A 659 5.69 -3.62 17.14
N ASN A 660 6.91 -3.35 16.68
CA ASN A 660 7.69 -4.27 15.83
C ASN A 660 6.84 -4.86 14.68
N TRP A 661 6.06 -3.99 14.03
CA TRP A 661 5.13 -4.35 12.97
C TRP A 661 5.58 -3.78 11.64
N TYR A 662 5.47 -4.60 10.59
CA TYR A 662 5.77 -4.25 9.21
C TYR A 662 4.62 -4.73 8.35
N ALA A 663 4.15 -3.92 7.42
CA ALA A 663 3.05 -4.27 6.55
C ALA A 663 3.43 -5.49 5.69
N ASN A 664 2.54 -6.47 5.63
CA ASN A 664 2.59 -7.52 4.61
C ASN A 664 1.88 -7.08 3.31
N SER A 665 1.26 -5.90 3.34
CA SER A 665 0.54 -5.29 2.22
C SER A 665 1.42 -4.33 1.44
N ILE A 666 0.98 -4.12 0.19
CA ILE A 666 1.55 -3.19 -0.77
C ILE A 666 0.34 -2.65 -1.55
N LEU A 667 0.08 -1.36 -1.48
CA LEU A 667 -1.08 -0.73 -2.09
C LEU A 667 -0.70 -0.01 -3.39
N ALA A 668 -1.60 -0.04 -4.36
CA ALA A 668 -1.39 0.66 -5.64
C ALA A 668 -1.20 2.17 -5.46
N ILE A 669 -1.97 2.78 -4.56
CA ILE A 669 -1.97 4.23 -4.34
C ILE A 669 -0.66 4.73 -3.72
N ASP A 670 -0.01 3.89 -2.91
CA ASP A 670 1.23 4.24 -2.23
C ASP A 670 2.46 3.93 -3.10
N GLN A 671 2.48 2.76 -3.75
CA GLN A 671 3.55 2.44 -4.70
C GLN A 671 3.53 3.32 -5.95
N GLY A 672 2.33 3.66 -6.42
CA GLY A 672 2.12 4.34 -7.70
C GLY A 672 2.58 5.78 -7.74
N THR A 673 2.81 6.40 -6.59
CA THR A 673 3.23 7.80 -6.50
C THR A 673 4.74 7.96 -6.42
N MET A 674 5.46 6.97 -5.88
CA MET A 674 6.91 7.04 -5.73
C MET A 674 7.63 7.17 -7.07
N ALA A 675 7.28 6.35 -8.07
CA ALA A 675 7.97 6.38 -9.35
C ALA A 675 7.75 7.70 -10.14
N PRO A 676 6.52 8.21 -10.30
CA PRO A 676 6.28 9.52 -10.92
C PRO A 676 6.91 10.69 -10.17
N MET A 677 6.87 10.71 -8.84
CA MET A 677 7.47 11.82 -8.07
C MET A 677 9.00 11.79 -8.11
N ILE A 678 9.63 10.61 -8.06
CA ILE A 678 11.07 10.48 -8.32
C ILE A 678 11.38 10.95 -9.75
N GLU A 679 10.56 10.60 -10.74
CA GLU A 679 10.79 11.03 -12.12
C GLU A 679 10.66 12.54 -12.28
N ASN A 680 9.64 13.15 -11.67
CA ASN A 680 9.47 14.61 -11.68
C ASN A 680 10.64 15.34 -11.01
N TYR A 681 11.18 14.80 -9.92
CA TYR A 681 12.41 15.32 -9.32
C TYR A 681 13.61 15.21 -10.28
N ARG A 682 13.78 14.06 -10.96
CA ARG A 682 14.95 13.81 -11.81
C ARG A 682 14.92 14.58 -13.13
N THR A 683 13.75 14.66 -13.77
CA THR A 683 13.62 15.13 -15.16
C THR A 683 12.42 16.06 -15.37
N GLY A 684 11.44 16.07 -14.46
CA GLY A 684 10.18 16.78 -14.68
C GLY A 684 9.25 16.11 -15.70
N LEU A 685 9.53 14.88 -16.13
CA LEU A 685 8.85 14.24 -17.27
C LEU A 685 7.32 14.24 -17.17
N CYS A 686 6.76 13.77 -16.05
CA CYS A 686 5.31 13.67 -15.92
C CYS A 686 4.66 15.06 -15.90
N TRP A 687 5.30 16.01 -15.22
CA TRP A 687 4.92 17.41 -15.23
C TRP A 687 4.92 18.02 -16.63
N GLU A 688 6.02 17.90 -17.37
CA GLU A 688 6.14 18.46 -18.72
C GLU A 688 5.08 17.90 -19.67
N LEU A 689 4.89 16.57 -19.65
CA LEU A 689 3.92 15.89 -20.50
C LEU A 689 2.47 16.25 -20.17
N PHE A 690 2.11 16.35 -18.90
CA PHE A 690 0.76 16.73 -18.50
C PHE A 690 0.50 18.22 -18.80
N MET A 691 1.45 19.09 -18.48
CA MET A 691 1.30 20.52 -18.67
C MET A 691 1.35 20.94 -20.14
N SER A 692 1.88 20.11 -21.05
CA SER A 692 1.86 20.38 -22.50
C SER A 692 0.49 20.18 -23.16
N ASN A 693 -0.52 19.70 -22.43
CA ASN A 693 -1.89 19.61 -22.93
C ASN A 693 -2.51 21.03 -23.03
N PRO A 694 -3.01 21.45 -24.21
CA PRO A 694 -3.52 22.80 -24.40
C PRO A 694 -4.71 23.15 -23.49
N GLU A 695 -5.51 22.15 -23.13
CA GLU A 695 -6.65 22.29 -22.21
C GLU A 695 -6.22 22.81 -20.83
N ILE A 696 -5.02 22.46 -20.36
CA ILE A 696 -4.52 22.82 -19.04
C ILE A 696 -4.12 24.29 -18.97
N GLN A 697 -3.46 24.81 -20.01
CA GLN A 697 -3.09 26.23 -20.06
C GLN A 697 -4.31 27.15 -20.17
N ASN A 698 -5.34 26.72 -20.92
CA ASN A 698 -6.61 27.43 -20.99
C ASN A 698 -7.28 27.47 -19.61
N MET A 699 -7.38 26.32 -18.94
CA MET A 699 -7.95 26.24 -17.59
C MET A 699 -7.24 27.18 -16.60
N LEU A 700 -5.91 27.22 -16.56
CA LEU A 700 -5.17 28.13 -15.67
C LEU A 700 -5.52 29.60 -15.94
N THR A 701 -5.65 29.95 -17.22
CA THR A 701 -6.00 31.30 -17.67
C THR A 701 -7.42 31.68 -17.22
N GLU A 702 -8.39 30.78 -17.42
CA GLU A 702 -9.79 30.98 -17.05
C GLU A 702 -10.01 31.08 -15.54
N ILE A 703 -9.28 30.31 -14.73
CA ILE A 703 -9.31 30.46 -13.26
C ILE A 703 -8.59 31.75 -12.81
N GLY A 704 -7.76 32.35 -13.67
CA GLY A 704 -6.97 33.54 -13.35
C GLY A 704 -5.74 33.25 -12.51
N TRP A 705 -5.19 32.03 -12.62
CA TRP A 705 -3.91 31.68 -12.01
C TRP A 705 -2.77 32.42 -12.70
N ARG A 706 -1.74 32.76 -11.93
CA ARG A 706 -0.51 33.34 -12.46
C ARG A 706 0.49 32.21 -12.69
N THR A 707 1.15 32.26 -13.84
CA THR A 707 2.20 31.33 -14.24
C THR A 707 3.52 32.08 -14.43
N GLY A 708 4.63 31.48 -13.99
CA GLY A 708 6.00 32.00 -14.17
C GLY A 708 6.73 32.30 -12.86
N VAL A 709 8.07 32.32 -12.91
CA VAL A 709 8.94 32.55 -11.77
C VAL A 709 8.74 33.97 -11.24
N GLN A 710 8.00 34.11 -10.13
CA GLN A 710 7.97 35.34 -9.36
C GLN A 710 8.94 35.22 -8.20
N ASN A 711 9.71 36.27 -7.93
CA ASN A 711 10.61 36.30 -6.77
C ASN A 711 9.79 36.03 -5.50
N PRO A 712 10.20 35.08 -4.62
CA PRO A 712 9.49 34.78 -3.38
C PRO A 712 9.22 35.99 -2.48
N SER A 713 9.98 37.08 -2.66
CA SER A 713 9.77 38.37 -1.98
C SER A 713 8.52 39.14 -2.44
N GLU A 714 7.84 38.70 -3.51
CA GLU A 714 6.59 39.29 -4.02
C GLU A 714 5.33 38.57 -3.51
N THR A 715 5.42 37.78 -2.43
CA THR A 715 4.23 37.28 -1.74
C THR A 715 3.39 38.46 -1.26
N ARG A 716 2.27 38.70 -1.94
CA ARG A 716 1.28 39.68 -1.49
C ARG A 716 0.64 39.17 -0.19
N PRO A 717 0.46 40.02 0.82
CA PRO A 717 -0.23 39.59 2.03
C PRO A 717 -1.66 39.17 1.70
N LEU A 718 -2.08 37.97 2.13
CA LEU A 718 -3.41 37.43 1.83
C LEU A 718 -4.54 38.10 2.62
N ARG A 719 -4.20 38.72 3.75
CA ARG A 719 -5.16 39.40 4.63
C ARG A 719 -4.58 40.69 5.15
N PHE A 720 -5.48 41.63 5.43
CA PHE A 720 -5.13 42.83 6.17
C PHE A 720 -4.80 42.45 7.62
N ASP A 721 -3.58 42.74 8.06
CA ASP A 721 -3.15 42.43 9.43
C ASP A 721 -2.12 43.46 9.91
N LEU A 722 -2.01 43.58 11.22
CA LEU A 722 -0.95 44.34 11.87
C LEU A 722 -0.24 43.36 12.79
N LEU A 723 0.96 42.88 12.43
CA LEU A 723 1.64 41.85 13.20
C LEU A 723 2.09 42.33 14.59
N PRO A 724 2.30 41.41 15.56
CA PRO A 724 2.79 41.78 16.88
C PRO A 724 4.06 42.65 16.84
N PRO A 725 4.16 43.69 17.68
CA PRO A 725 5.34 44.53 17.76
C PRO A 725 6.57 43.75 18.25
N HIS A 726 7.75 44.07 17.71
CA HIS A 726 9.03 43.59 18.22
C HIS A 726 10.08 44.71 18.28
N PRO A 727 10.82 44.87 19.40
CA PRO A 727 10.60 44.19 20.69
C PRO A 727 9.28 44.62 21.38
N ASN A 728 8.70 43.78 22.24
CA ASN A 728 7.55 44.14 23.08
C ASN A 728 7.55 43.30 24.38
N PRO A 729 7.82 43.89 25.57
CA PRO A 729 7.93 45.32 25.84
C PRO A 729 9.10 46.01 25.12
N PHE A 730 8.97 47.31 24.89
CA PHE A 730 10.01 48.14 24.24
C PHE A 730 10.39 49.33 25.09
N ASN A 731 11.62 49.82 24.93
CA ASN A 731 12.14 50.96 25.70
C ASN A 731 12.27 52.24 24.85
N ALA A 732 12.98 52.16 23.72
CA ALA A 732 13.21 53.32 22.83
C ALA A 732 12.29 53.29 21.60
N GLU A 733 12.23 52.16 20.90
CA GLU A 733 11.37 51.95 19.74
C GLU A 733 10.93 50.49 19.59
N THR A 734 9.80 50.28 18.92
CA THR A 734 9.35 48.98 18.43
C THR A 734 8.94 49.08 16.97
N VAL A 735 8.94 47.95 16.27
CA VAL A 735 8.48 47.86 14.88
C VAL A 735 7.26 46.94 14.80
N LEU A 736 6.26 47.33 14.02
CA LEU A 736 5.14 46.48 13.60
C LEU A 736 5.19 46.28 12.10
N ILE A 737 4.69 45.14 11.62
CA ILE A 737 4.52 44.90 10.18
C ILE A 737 3.04 45.05 9.84
N LEU A 738 2.72 45.99 8.95
CA LEU A 738 1.40 46.18 8.36
C LEU A 738 1.31 45.38 7.06
N ARG A 739 0.38 44.44 7.00
CA ARG A 739 0.05 43.64 5.83
C ARG A 739 -1.14 44.25 5.12
N VAL A 740 -0.97 44.62 3.84
CA VAL A 740 -2.01 45.21 3.01
C VAL A 740 -2.30 44.28 1.83
N PRO A 741 -3.50 43.71 1.70
CA PRO A 741 -3.81 42.72 0.65
C PRO A 741 -4.24 43.35 -0.68
N THR A 742 -4.83 44.54 -0.63
CA THR A 742 -5.37 45.29 -1.77
C THR A 742 -5.03 46.76 -1.60
N ASP A 743 -5.05 47.54 -2.69
CA ASP A 743 -4.88 48.99 -2.61
C ASP A 743 -5.83 49.61 -1.56
N ALA A 744 -5.27 50.32 -0.58
CA ALA A 744 -6.04 50.90 0.51
C ALA A 744 -5.43 52.22 1.00
N THR A 745 -6.28 53.19 1.35
CA THR A 745 -5.85 54.40 2.04
C THR A 745 -6.02 54.19 3.54
N LEU A 746 -4.91 54.07 4.26
CA LEU A 746 -4.88 53.68 5.66
C LEU A 746 -4.31 54.78 6.54
N ARG A 747 -4.75 54.80 7.78
CA ARG A 747 -4.21 55.60 8.87
C ARG A 747 -3.86 54.70 10.04
N VAL A 748 -2.70 54.93 10.63
CA VAL A 748 -2.18 54.21 11.79
C VAL A 748 -2.06 55.17 12.97
N ASP A 749 -2.77 54.87 14.05
CA ASP A 749 -2.89 55.69 15.24
C ASP A 749 -2.48 54.90 16.49
N LEU A 750 -1.92 55.58 17.48
CA LEU A 750 -1.61 55.06 18.81
C LEU A 750 -2.63 55.60 19.82
N TYR A 751 -3.16 54.71 20.66
CA TYR A 751 -4.11 55.02 21.73
C TYR A 751 -3.56 54.55 23.08
N ASP A 752 -3.92 55.23 24.17
CA ASP A 752 -3.65 54.75 25.53
C ASP A 752 -4.70 53.73 26.00
N LEU A 753 -4.52 53.20 27.21
CA LEU A 753 -5.39 52.18 27.82
C LEU A 753 -6.83 52.64 28.01
N THR A 754 -7.08 53.96 28.06
CA THR A 754 -8.43 54.55 28.17
C THR A 754 -9.12 54.71 26.81
N GLY A 755 -8.39 54.46 25.71
CA GLY A 755 -8.87 54.66 24.34
C GLY A 755 -8.71 56.09 23.85
N ARG A 756 -8.02 56.97 24.60
CA ARG A 756 -7.68 58.32 24.14
C ARG A 756 -6.62 58.23 23.04
N HIS A 757 -6.81 59.00 21.97
CA HIS A 757 -5.83 59.13 20.89
C HIS A 757 -4.58 59.84 21.42
N VAL A 758 -3.42 59.24 21.22
CA VAL A 758 -2.15 59.73 21.76
C VAL A 758 -1.27 60.32 20.67
N ARG A 759 -1.13 59.60 19.55
CA ARG A 759 -0.24 59.99 18.46
C ARG A 759 -0.67 59.34 17.15
N GLN A 760 -0.51 60.04 16.04
CA GLN A 760 -0.60 59.42 14.71
C GLN A 760 0.78 58.88 14.33
N ILE A 761 0.84 57.60 13.95
CA ILE A 761 2.08 56.93 13.55
C ILE A 761 2.32 57.12 12.04
N GLU A 762 1.29 56.91 11.22
CA GLU A 762 1.38 57.08 9.76
C GLU A 762 0.01 57.39 9.14
N GLY A 763 0.00 58.11 8.01
CA GLY A 763 -1.18 58.33 7.17
C GLY A 763 -2.10 59.49 7.60
N PRO A 764 -3.20 59.76 6.87
CA PRO A 764 -3.75 58.94 5.77
C PRO A 764 -2.79 58.81 4.59
N LYS A 765 -2.48 57.57 4.20
CA LYS A 765 -1.52 57.25 3.13
C LYS A 765 -2.08 56.12 2.28
N ARG A 766 -1.87 56.18 0.96
CA ARG A 766 -2.20 55.09 0.05
C ARG A 766 -1.12 54.01 0.14
N TYR A 767 -1.54 52.77 0.36
CA TYR A 767 -0.70 51.58 0.34
C TYR A 767 -1.13 50.72 -0.83
N SER A 768 -0.13 50.14 -1.49
CA SER A 768 -0.34 49.06 -2.44
C SER A 768 -0.28 47.71 -1.73
N PRO A 769 -0.62 46.59 -2.39
CA PRO A 769 -0.48 45.28 -1.78
C PRO A 769 0.97 45.03 -1.37
N GLY A 770 1.21 44.70 -0.10
CA GLY A 770 2.57 44.51 0.41
C GLY A 770 2.67 44.56 1.94
N GLU A 771 3.87 44.24 2.44
CA GLU A 771 4.24 44.41 3.84
C GLU A 771 4.95 45.74 4.07
N TYR A 772 4.58 46.45 5.13
CA TYR A 772 5.10 47.77 5.46
C TYR A 772 5.55 47.82 6.91
N LEU A 773 6.80 48.26 7.13
CA LEU A 773 7.33 48.43 8.49
C LEU A 773 6.85 49.75 9.10
N LEU A 774 6.16 49.65 10.22
CA LEU A 774 5.69 50.77 11.03
C LEU A 774 6.56 50.89 12.28
N ARG A 775 7.34 51.97 12.38
CA ARG A 775 8.15 52.24 13.57
C ARG A 775 7.38 53.09 14.57
N VAL A 776 7.32 52.63 15.82
CA VAL A 776 6.76 53.38 16.95
C VAL A 776 7.90 53.72 17.90
N ARG A 777 8.23 55.01 17.99
CA ARG A 777 9.21 55.54 18.94
C ARG A 777 8.52 55.98 20.22
N ALA A 778 9.11 55.65 21.37
CA ALA A 778 8.62 56.10 22.67
C ALA A 778 8.53 57.64 22.71
N GLY A 779 9.61 58.34 22.37
CA GLY A 779 9.66 59.81 22.52
C GLY A 779 9.24 60.18 23.94
N ASP A 780 8.32 61.13 24.11
CA ASP A 780 7.87 61.63 25.42
C ASP A 780 6.72 60.80 26.06
N LEU A 781 6.44 59.60 25.54
CA LEU A 781 5.39 58.74 26.08
C LEU A 781 5.79 58.18 27.46
N PRO A 782 4.90 58.22 28.48
CA PRO A 782 5.14 57.55 29.75
C PRO A 782 5.13 56.03 29.61
N SER A 783 5.75 55.31 30.55
CA SER A 783 5.65 53.85 30.63
C SER A 783 4.19 53.42 30.79
N GLY A 784 3.79 52.38 30.07
CA GLY A 784 2.39 51.94 30.08
C GLY A 784 2.00 51.08 28.87
N ILE A 785 0.72 50.74 28.81
CA ILE A 785 0.14 49.95 27.71
C ILE A 785 -0.51 50.89 26.71
N TYR A 786 -0.19 50.67 25.43
CA TYR A 786 -0.72 51.38 24.29
C TYR A 786 -1.32 50.42 23.29
N PHE A 787 -2.20 50.91 22.42
CA PHE A 787 -2.75 50.16 21.30
C PHE A 787 -2.45 50.88 19.98
N CYS A 788 -1.66 50.25 19.13
CA CYS A 788 -1.47 50.69 17.75
C CYS A 788 -2.64 50.14 16.91
N ARG A 789 -3.28 51.00 16.11
CA ARG A 789 -4.46 50.64 15.31
C ARG A 789 -4.30 51.16 13.90
N ALA A 790 -4.38 50.26 12.93
CA ALA A 790 -4.46 50.59 11.51
C ALA A 790 -5.92 50.52 11.05
N ARG A 791 -6.40 51.52 10.31
CA ARG A 791 -7.78 51.58 9.77
C ARG A 791 -7.86 52.34 8.45
N GLY A 792 -8.82 51.97 7.60
CA GLY A 792 -9.13 52.65 6.35
C GLY A 792 -9.71 51.70 5.31
N ASN A 793 -10.53 52.20 4.38
CA ASN A 793 -11.18 51.40 3.33
C ASN A 793 -11.87 50.11 3.85
N GLY A 794 -12.52 50.16 5.02
CA GLY A 794 -13.18 49.00 5.64
C GLY A 794 -12.26 48.09 6.47
N PHE A 795 -10.94 48.24 6.36
CA PHE A 795 -9.97 47.48 7.14
C PHE A 795 -9.79 48.04 8.57
N ARG A 796 -9.55 47.14 9.53
CA ARG A 796 -9.21 47.48 10.92
C ARG A 796 -8.36 46.39 11.57
N ALA A 797 -7.21 46.76 12.11
CA ALA A 797 -6.36 45.88 12.92
C ALA A 797 -5.82 46.66 14.11
N SER A 798 -5.62 45.98 15.25
CA SER A 798 -5.06 46.60 16.47
C SER A 798 -4.07 45.66 17.14
N ARG A 799 -3.00 46.22 17.71
CA ARG A 799 -2.00 45.49 18.50
C ARG A 799 -1.61 46.23 19.77
N LYS A 800 -1.40 45.46 20.83
CA LYS A 800 -0.96 45.93 22.14
C LYS A 800 0.55 46.17 22.15
N LEU A 801 0.97 47.34 22.61
CA LEU A 801 2.35 47.73 22.85
C LEU A 801 2.52 47.95 24.36
N VAL A 802 3.65 47.53 24.92
CA VAL A 802 4.03 47.74 26.32
C VAL A 802 5.32 48.54 26.32
N LEU A 803 5.26 49.79 26.76
CA LEU A 803 6.44 50.67 26.91
C LEU A 803 6.96 50.54 28.34
N LEU A 804 8.20 50.10 28.49
CA LEU A 804 8.94 50.09 29.76
C LEU A 804 10.09 51.09 29.62
N ARG A 805 10.27 51.98 30.59
CA ARG A 805 11.44 52.88 30.61
C ARG A 805 12.39 52.47 31.71
#